data_AF-A0A4R1WFJ2-F1
#
_entry.id   AF-A0A4R1WFJ2-F1
#
_cell.length_a   1.000
_cell.length_b   1.000
_cell.length_c   1.000
_cell.angle_alpha   90.00
_cell.angle_beta   90.00
_cell.angle_gamma   90.00
#
_symmetry.space_group_name_H-M   'P 1'
#
loop_
_entity.id
_entity.type
_entity.pdbx_description
1 polymer ?
#
loop_
_entity_poly.entity_id
_entity_poly.type
_entity_poly.pdbx_seq_one_letter_code
_entity_poly.pdbx_strand_id
1 'polypeptide(L)'
;MHATDLLSALDGLPYGERARLIAQEARRLRGTPDLAELIAELDTGEPIERALGLQLAQIAGDTDHVARLLADPDPVIQARALAAAGRGVAVSDDALRALYDDAPAALRARLLSVIRRTGRQDLAARLIDDQRDRWGDQAASALLSSTDRSTVQRLLSDLAYCLTAGMWERLARRHPESVLDHATQTLPGDEGAREEWWGGVGFGVVGAFDHDAERVFALLKNALAPDQLPSAVVGILGRLVDLDPSGVLAILTTPERASAVREALTPAVRRRLHRFSDDELAALGRLLWPAVGGLLSDLPPARRGVVFEKATSSIELARTALPRSVLRVLPQAVRQEQARRMLTLPTIREDHRQSWEVTSHLPFAKAFALLEPEVRRPDVDDRAAVYRTVINSAGLSREPASIEQALTWATRVRNERDQVRNTVLLAAAGLPPSLLTDQHVAALQTLLTDALEARDLSWSSRSALNQLAELAVRQGALGNHQGLLRWGLDAHARLTESRGTVGLYGLIDGLPRGRELAIYETLRPYVESAVKRREFDLAFAIAGAFGRRGWTIVHLHAILEQAVWSNQEYTVERAAQLWLEPTATRSERTARIIGRDVGMARWQPVWNAVTEYRTDLLDPVLAEPDRIRRFTRNHPAWQVSDAALRRWLPRQHRRYAELVAAAANDSRMPEWARAAAVSTLGHIPGVGRAAVEPFLTSDAVLLQEAALAALAWTNRPEQVLPALLRHGGDDRARVALYAATRAARFVRPSLLAETFRPVLVGEGVKVTSRKEAARLLGELRAPGASEVLTEAWADAHRDVKAAITSTASQYLLHEPASWALLQEAVHDSPATATVLAQRSPSTMASKYRSHYADLLIAVTNRSEPEVVRLALLSMRFWARFNPAAVPVCAAFITDLSIRNSTWSDGTSTLATIAAATPELALDEVLSVVRLLVRLETNPNIPNATPDRDRPARQRLTAFINSLTAAFGMKSTEARQALRLVADEVTAPEYVHCRLQLLVNALRWEVLYDELSALASLVADRPVATFDAVDQLSKRLSNSHAYWTPDDLVEPAARLAARSRTVDSLLALSLTAAAGRRAGWPLTWRTQLAELRNHPAADVRHAALDLVTASES
;
A
#
# COMPACT_ATOMS: atom_id res chain seq x y z
N MET A 1 6.64 13.90 -55.28
CA MET A 1 5.75 14.60 -54.33
C MET A 1 6.65 15.34 -53.39
N HIS A 2 6.60 16.66 -53.43
CA HIS A 2 7.45 17.51 -52.59
C HIS A 2 6.87 17.65 -51.18
N ALA A 3 7.68 18.09 -50.21
CA ALA A 3 7.27 18.32 -48.84
C ALA A 3 6.08 19.29 -48.74
N THR A 4 6.06 20.33 -49.58
CA THR A 4 4.97 21.30 -49.69
C THR A 4 3.64 20.66 -50.12
N ASP A 5 3.68 19.69 -51.03
CA ASP A 5 2.48 18.96 -51.49
C ASP A 5 1.91 18.10 -50.35
N LEU A 6 2.78 17.38 -49.63
CA LEU A 6 2.38 16.54 -48.50
C LEU A 6 1.82 17.38 -47.35
N LEU A 7 2.48 18.48 -46.98
CA LEU A 7 2.01 19.37 -45.93
C LEU A 7 0.64 19.98 -46.27
N SER A 8 0.43 20.37 -47.53
CA SER A 8 -0.86 20.89 -48.01
C SER A 8 -1.96 19.83 -47.94
N ALA A 9 -1.67 18.57 -48.31
CA ALA A 9 -2.62 17.47 -48.23
C ALA A 9 -3.00 17.10 -46.78
N LEU A 10 -2.10 17.30 -45.83
CA LEU A 10 -2.33 17.01 -44.41
C LEU A 10 -3.14 18.12 -43.70
N ASP A 11 -3.04 19.36 -44.16
CA ASP A 11 -3.50 20.56 -43.46
C ASP A 11 -5.00 20.54 -43.10
N GLY A 12 -5.85 19.96 -43.95
CA GLY A 12 -7.30 19.88 -43.74
C GLY A 12 -7.78 18.64 -42.97
N LEU A 13 -6.89 17.71 -42.61
CA LEU A 13 -7.29 16.39 -42.11
C LEU A 13 -7.20 16.29 -40.56
N PRO A 14 -8.14 15.56 -39.91
CA PRO A 14 -7.99 15.22 -38.50
C PRO A 14 -6.73 14.38 -38.28
N TYR A 15 -6.13 14.45 -37.09
CA TYR A 15 -4.88 13.74 -36.78
C TYR A 15 -4.89 12.25 -37.15
N GLY A 16 -6.00 11.56 -36.90
CA GLY A 16 -6.15 10.14 -37.25
C GLY A 16 -6.06 9.89 -38.76
N GLU A 17 -6.59 10.78 -39.59
CA GLU A 17 -6.52 10.70 -41.05
C GLU A 17 -5.17 11.16 -41.58
N ARG A 18 -4.57 12.20 -41.00
CA ARG A 18 -3.17 12.58 -41.27
C ARG A 18 -2.23 11.40 -41.07
N ALA A 19 -2.32 10.72 -39.92
CA ALA A 19 -1.49 9.55 -39.63
C ALA A 19 -1.73 8.40 -40.63
N ARG A 20 -2.96 8.21 -41.13
CA ARG A 20 -3.26 7.23 -42.18
C ARG A 20 -2.65 7.63 -43.53
N LEU A 21 -2.78 8.89 -43.93
CA LEU A 21 -2.22 9.40 -45.18
C LEU A 21 -0.69 9.30 -45.18
N ILE A 22 -0.03 9.74 -44.10
CA ILE A 22 1.42 9.58 -43.91
C ILE A 22 1.83 8.11 -44.05
N ALA A 23 1.06 7.20 -43.45
CA ALA A 23 1.34 5.77 -43.56
C ALA A 23 1.12 5.20 -44.96
N GLN A 24 0.13 5.71 -45.72
CA GLN A 24 -0.10 5.33 -47.11
C GLN A 24 1.02 5.82 -48.01
N GLU A 25 1.41 7.10 -47.89
CA GLU A 25 2.49 7.70 -48.68
C GLU A 25 3.85 7.06 -48.37
N ALA A 26 4.18 6.83 -47.09
CA ALA A 26 5.40 6.11 -46.72
C ALA A 26 5.47 4.71 -47.32
N ARG A 27 4.34 3.98 -47.37
CA ARG A 27 4.28 2.64 -47.98
C ARG A 27 4.39 2.70 -49.50
N ARG A 28 3.78 3.71 -50.13
CA ARG A 28 3.83 3.92 -51.58
C ARG A 28 5.23 4.27 -52.07
N LEU A 29 5.94 5.13 -51.34
CA LEU A 29 7.27 5.61 -51.69
C LEU A 29 8.41 4.69 -51.20
N ARG A 30 8.09 3.64 -50.44
CA ARG A 30 9.08 2.72 -49.90
C ARG A 30 9.99 2.13 -50.99
N GLY A 31 11.30 2.30 -50.85
CA GLY A 31 12.30 1.78 -51.79
C GLY A 31 12.50 2.62 -53.06
N THR A 32 11.92 3.81 -53.13
CA THR A 32 12.08 4.76 -54.25
C THR A 32 13.01 5.92 -53.85
N PRO A 33 13.74 6.54 -54.80
CA PRO A 33 14.58 7.72 -54.52
C PRO A 33 13.73 8.92 -54.04
N ASP A 34 12.50 9.05 -54.52
CA ASP A 34 11.54 10.08 -54.14
C ASP A 34 11.29 10.15 -52.63
N LEU A 35 11.38 9.02 -51.90
CA LEU A 35 11.26 9.03 -50.44
C LEU A 35 12.42 9.76 -49.76
N ALA A 36 13.64 9.53 -50.25
CA ALA A 36 14.84 10.13 -49.70
C ALA A 36 14.87 11.65 -49.98
N GLU A 37 14.44 12.06 -51.18
CA GLU A 37 14.27 13.47 -51.52
C GLU A 37 13.22 14.15 -50.62
N LEU A 38 12.05 13.54 -50.45
CA LEU A 38 10.99 14.07 -49.57
C LEU A 38 11.46 14.20 -48.11
N ILE A 39 12.15 13.19 -47.58
CA ILE A 39 12.70 13.24 -46.22
C ILE A 39 13.78 14.34 -46.12
N ALA A 40 14.65 14.48 -47.12
CA ALA A 40 15.68 15.51 -47.14
C ALA A 40 15.07 16.92 -47.17
N GLU A 41 13.99 17.14 -47.93
CA GLU A 41 13.24 18.40 -47.91
C GLU A 41 12.66 18.68 -46.50
N LEU A 42 12.02 17.69 -45.87
CA LEU A 42 11.45 17.82 -44.52
C LEU A 42 12.52 18.04 -43.42
N ASP A 43 13.74 17.53 -43.61
CA ASP A 43 14.85 17.69 -42.68
C ASP A 43 15.36 19.13 -42.57
N THR A 44 15.23 19.91 -43.65
CA THR A 44 15.58 21.34 -43.66
C THR A 44 14.56 22.21 -42.93
N GLY A 45 13.41 21.62 -42.59
CA GLY A 45 12.26 22.29 -42.02
C GLY A 45 12.26 22.48 -40.51
N GLU A 46 11.11 22.95 -40.02
CA GLU A 46 10.80 23.10 -38.60
C GLU A 46 10.75 21.73 -37.88
N PRO A 47 10.85 21.66 -36.54
CA PRO A 47 10.83 20.39 -35.81
C PRO A 47 9.62 19.49 -36.12
N ILE A 48 8.46 20.07 -36.47
CA ILE A 48 7.30 19.27 -36.87
C ILE A 48 7.50 18.56 -38.21
N GLU A 49 8.22 19.17 -39.15
CA GLU A 49 8.51 18.64 -40.47
C GLU A 49 9.54 17.51 -40.35
N ARG A 50 10.61 17.73 -39.56
CA ARG A 50 11.55 16.65 -39.20
C ARG A 50 10.86 15.48 -38.50
N ALA A 51 9.88 15.75 -37.65
CA ALA A 51 9.09 14.69 -37.02
C ALA A 51 8.20 13.91 -38.02
N LEU A 52 7.73 14.56 -39.08
CA LEU A 52 7.03 13.89 -40.19
C LEU A 52 8.00 13.04 -41.01
N GLY A 53 9.19 13.57 -41.33
CA GLY A 53 10.28 12.83 -41.98
C GLY A 53 10.63 11.57 -41.19
N LEU A 54 10.79 11.69 -39.88
CA LEU A 54 10.99 10.56 -38.98
C LEU A 54 9.84 9.54 -39.03
N GLN A 55 8.59 9.99 -39.09
CA GLN A 55 7.43 9.10 -39.16
C GLN A 55 7.39 8.36 -40.51
N LEU A 56 7.70 9.03 -41.62
CA LEU A 56 7.83 8.41 -42.94
C LEU A 56 8.94 7.35 -42.92
N ALA A 57 10.13 7.70 -42.43
CA ALA A 57 11.26 6.79 -42.30
C ALA A 57 10.94 5.58 -41.42
N GLN A 58 10.28 5.78 -40.28
CA GLN A 58 9.85 4.69 -39.39
C GLN A 58 8.92 3.71 -40.12
N ILE A 59 7.99 4.20 -40.95
CA ILE A 59 7.01 3.35 -41.64
C ILE A 59 7.63 2.68 -42.88
N ALA A 60 8.49 3.38 -43.61
CA ALA A 60 9.20 2.85 -44.77
C ALA A 60 10.34 1.89 -44.39
N GLY A 61 10.83 1.97 -43.15
CA GLY A 61 11.95 1.16 -42.66
C GLY A 61 13.33 1.73 -43.01
N ASP A 62 13.45 3.05 -43.19
CA ASP A 62 14.73 3.73 -43.38
C ASP A 62 15.47 3.84 -42.05
N THR A 63 16.35 2.88 -41.79
CA THR A 63 17.11 2.77 -40.54
C THR A 63 18.15 3.86 -40.38
N ASP A 64 18.77 4.28 -41.48
CA ASP A 64 19.90 5.22 -41.46
C ASP A 64 19.41 6.62 -41.12
N HIS A 65 18.26 7.02 -41.67
CA HIS A 65 17.63 8.28 -41.30
C HIS A 65 17.19 8.31 -39.83
N VAL A 66 16.55 7.23 -39.33
CA VAL A 66 16.18 7.14 -37.90
C VAL A 66 17.42 7.19 -37.01
N ALA A 67 18.51 6.52 -37.40
CA ALA A 67 19.78 6.54 -36.68
C ALA A 67 20.40 7.95 -36.63
N ARG A 68 20.38 8.70 -37.75
CA ARG A 68 20.84 10.11 -37.78
C ARG A 68 20.05 10.99 -36.80
N LEU A 69 18.73 10.86 -36.75
CA LEU A 69 17.86 11.65 -35.87
C LEU A 69 17.99 11.32 -34.37
N LEU A 70 18.73 10.27 -34.01
CA LEU A 70 19.09 10.04 -32.61
C LEU A 70 20.07 11.10 -32.08
N ALA A 71 20.85 11.73 -32.95
CA ALA A 71 21.75 12.82 -32.61
C ALA A 71 21.14 14.22 -32.88
N ASP A 72 19.82 14.32 -33.16
CA ASP A 72 19.17 15.61 -33.40
C ASP A 72 19.31 16.53 -32.17
N PRO A 73 19.64 17.82 -32.35
CA PRO A 73 19.78 18.76 -31.25
C PRO A 73 18.45 19.07 -30.54
N ASP A 74 17.29 18.73 -31.12
CA ASP A 74 15.98 18.86 -30.50
C ASP A 74 15.65 17.60 -29.65
N PRO A 75 15.53 17.73 -28.32
CA PRO A 75 15.25 16.59 -27.44
C PRO A 75 13.94 15.88 -27.73
N VAL A 76 12.96 16.54 -28.35
CA VAL A 76 11.67 15.95 -28.72
C VAL A 76 11.83 15.03 -29.92
N ILE A 77 12.64 15.43 -30.91
CA ILE A 77 12.93 14.62 -32.11
C ILE A 77 13.77 13.42 -31.73
N GLN A 78 14.85 13.63 -30.97
CA GLN A 78 15.67 12.56 -30.41
C GLN A 78 14.81 11.55 -29.62
N ALA A 79 13.88 12.01 -28.78
CA ALA A 79 12.97 11.14 -28.05
C ALA A 79 12.08 10.28 -28.96
N ARG A 80 11.58 10.87 -30.04
CA ARG A 80 10.72 10.18 -31.01
C ARG A 80 11.52 9.17 -31.82
N ALA A 81 12.75 9.49 -32.22
CA ALA A 81 13.66 8.59 -32.92
C ALA A 81 14.00 7.37 -32.04
N LEU A 82 14.31 7.61 -30.78
CA LEU A 82 14.55 6.54 -29.81
C LEU A 82 13.29 5.70 -29.55
N ALA A 83 12.11 6.33 -29.48
CA ALA A 83 10.84 5.62 -29.37
C ALA A 83 10.53 4.75 -30.61
N ALA A 84 10.91 5.21 -31.80
CA ALA A 84 10.82 4.47 -33.05
C ALA A 84 11.74 3.26 -33.06
N ALA A 85 13.00 3.40 -32.63
CA ALA A 85 13.92 2.27 -32.44
C ALA A 85 13.31 1.20 -31.53
N GLY A 86 12.78 1.58 -30.38
CA GLY A 86 12.16 0.59 -29.51
C GLY A 86 10.83 0.00 -30.03
N ARG A 87 10.18 0.64 -31.02
CA ARG A 87 8.98 0.11 -31.71
C ARG A 87 9.35 -0.85 -32.85
N GLY A 88 10.63 -1.15 -33.07
CA GLY A 88 11.08 -2.20 -33.99
C GLY A 88 11.88 -1.72 -35.20
N VAL A 89 12.26 -0.43 -35.28
CA VAL A 89 13.21 0.01 -36.32
C VAL A 89 14.61 -0.54 -36.00
N ALA A 90 15.24 -1.20 -36.98
CA ALA A 90 16.52 -1.92 -36.82
C ALA A 90 17.74 -0.98 -36.79
N VAL A 91 17.78 -0.06 -35.82
CA VAL A 91 18.97 0.75 -35.55
C VAL A 91 20.08 -0.13 -34.95
N SER A 92 21.32 0.09 -35.41
CA SER A 92 22.52 -0.60 -34.95
C SER A 92 22.84 -0.32 -33.47
N ASP A 93 23.49 -1.26 -32.83
CA ASP A 93 23.90 -1.13 -31.42
C ASP A 93 25.00 -0.07 -31.25
N ASP A 94 25.84 0.14 -32.26
CA ASP A 94 26.87 1.16 -32.24
C ASP A 94 26.28 2.58 -32.33
N ALA A 95 25.21 2.78 -33.11
CA ALA A 95 24.50 4.07 -33.12
C ALA A 95 23.83 4.37 -31.77
N LEU A 96 23.30 3.35 -31.08
CA LEU A 96 22.73 3.51 -29.74
C LEU A 96 23.81 3.72 -28.67
N ARG A 97 24.97 3.07 -28.79
CA ARG A 97 26.14 3.26 -27.92
C ARG A 97 26.71 4.67 -28.04
N ALA A 98 26.82 5.21 -29.26
CA ALA A 98 27.36 6.55 -29.50
C ALA A 98 26.58 7.67 -28.77
N LEU A 99 25.29 7.47 -28.51
CA LEU A 99 24.49 8.43 -27.73
C LEU A 99 24.89 8.48 -26.26
N TYR A 100 25.54 7.43 -25.75
CA TYR A 100 25.61 7.16 -24.33
C TYR A 100 26.66 8.00 -23.58
N ASP A 101 27.77 8.35 -24.23
CA ASP A 101 28.98 8.86 -23.56
C ASP A 101 28.74 10.09 -22.65
N ASP A 102 27.96 11.05 -23.13
CA ASP A 102 27.58 12.29 -22.42
C ASP A 102 26.04 12.50 -22.45
N ALA A 103 25.29 11.39 -22.46
CA ALA A 103 23.83 11.41 -22.50
C ALA A 103 23.25 12.07 -21.23
N PRO A 104 22.34 13.06 -21.35
CA PRO A 104 21.56 13.56 -20.22
C PRO A 104 20.76 12.45 -19.53
N ALA A 105 20.49 12.61 -18.22
CA ALA A 105 19.79 11.60 -17.42
C ALA A 105 18.43 11.20 -18.01
N ALA A 106 17.67 12.14 -18.58
CA ALA A 106 16.40 11.88 -19.26
C ALA A 106 16.56 10.98 -20.51
N LEU A 107 17.65 11.13 -21.24
CA LEU A 107 17.96 10.31 -22.41
C LEU A 107 18.40 8.90 -21.99
N ARG A 108 19.28 8.79 -20.98
CA ARG A 108 19.73 7.48 -20.44
C ARG A 108 18.55 6.61 -19.99
N ALA A 109 17.59 7.18 -19.27
CA ALA A 109 16.40 6.46 -18.82
C ALA A 109 15.54 5.93 -19.98
N ARG A 110 15.45 6.69 -21.08
CA ARG A 110 14.73 6.27 -22.30
C ARG A 110 15.50 5.20 -23.06
N LEU A 111 16.82 5.33 -23.17
CA LEU A 111 17.66 4.32 -23.83
C LEU A 111 17.56 2.98 -23.12
N LEU A 112 17.60 2.99 -21.79
CA LEU A 112 17.37 1.81 -20.96
C LEU A 112 15.99 1.17 -21.22
N SER A 113 14.94 1.98 -21.38
CA SER A 113 13.61 1.49 -21.73
C SER A 113 13.59 0.82 -23.12
N VAL A 114 14.32 1.38 -24.09
CA VAL A 114 14.49 0.78 -25.42
C VAL A 114 15.22 -0.56 -25.32
N ILE A 115 16.40 -0.61 -24.71
CA ILE A 115 17.21 -1.83 -24.53
C ILE A 115 16.36 -2.95 -23.90
N ARG A 116 15.62 -2.63 -22.83
CA ARG A 116 14.75 -3.59 -22.14
C ARG A 116 13.62 -4.10 -23.02
N ARG A 117 12.98 -3.21 -23.79
CA ARG A 117 11.82 -3.51 -24.64
C ARG A 117 12.20 -4.31 -25.88
N THR A 118 13.37 -4.05 -26.46
CA THR A 118 13.85 -4.74 -27.67
C THR A 118 14.75 -5.95 -27.38
N GLY A 119 15.10 -6.20 -26.12
CA GLY A 119 15.89 -7.37 -25.74
C GLY A 119 17.35 -7.33 -26.22
N ARG A 120 17.94 -6.14 -26.31
CA ARG A 120 19.31 -5.92 -26.81
C ARG A 120 20.37 -6.32 -25.78
N GLN A 121 20.62 -7.63 -25.65
CA GLN A 121 21.50 -8.19 -24.62
C GLN A 121 22.97 -7.79 -24.78
N ASP A 122 23.52 -7.90 -26.00
CA ASP A 122 24.94 -7.60 -26.26
C ASP A 122 25.26 -6.12 -26.01
N LEU A 123 24.39 -5.21 -26.44
CA LEU A 123 24.52 -3.78 -26.14
C LEU A 123 24.48 -3.52 -24.62
N ALA A 124 23.57 -4.18 -23.89
CA ALA A 124 23.50 -4.02 -22.44
C ALA A 124 24.79 -4.51 -21.76
N ALA A 125 25.32 -5.66 -22.18
CA ALA A 125 26.58 -6.20 -21.66
C ALA A 125 27.78 -5.29 -21.97
N ARG A 126 27.83 -4.70 -23.17
CA ARG A 126 28.87 -3.72 -23.57
C ARG A 126 28.80 -2.39 -22.80
N LEU A 127 27.62 -2.01 -22.29
CA LEU A 127 27.41 -0.71 -21.63
C LEU A 127 27.50 -0.77 -20.10
N ILE A 128 27.32 -1.94 -19.48
CA ILE A 128 27.10 -2.01 -18.03
C ILE A 128 28.31 -1.58 -17.20
N ASP A 129 29.53 -1.95 -17.60
CA ASP A 129 30.75 -1.56 -16.89
C ASP A 129 31.03 -0.06 -17.08
N ASP A 130 30.93 0.46 -18.31
CA ASP A 130 30.99 1.91 -18.59
C ASP A 130 29.94 2.71 -17.78
N GLN A 131 28.74 2.14 -17.61
CA GLN A 131 27.67 2.74 -16.81
C GLN A 131 27.98 2.72 -15.32
N ARG A 132 28.56 1.63 -14.84
CA ARG A 132 28.96 1.46 -13.44
C ARG A 132 30.05 2.46 -13.06
N ASP A 133 31.07 2.59 -13.91
CA ASP A 133 32.21 3.46 -13.66
C ASP A 133 31.81 4.93 -13.68
N ARG A 134 30.99 5.35 -14.66
CA ARG A 134 30.60 6.77 -14.80
C ARG A 134 29.45 7.20 -13.90
N TRP A 135 28.42 6.35 -13.76
CA TRP A 135 27.15 6.73 -13.13
C TRP A 135 26.87 5.96 -11.82
N GLY A 136 27.70 4.98 -11.47
CA GLY A 136 27.60 4.19 -10.25
C GLY A 136 26.71 2.95 -10.35
N ASP A 137 26.74 2.17 -9.28
CA ASP A 137 26.10 0.85 -9.18
C ASP A 137 24.58 0.90 -9.39
N GLN A 138 23.89 1.96 -8.96
CA GLN A 138 22.45 2.11 -9.20
C GLN A 138 22.11 2.15 -10.70
N ALA A 139 22.90 2.87 -11.47
CA ALA A 139 22.72 2.98 -12.91
C ALA A 139 22.97 1.62 -13.59
N ALA A 140 24.06 0.94 -13.22
CA ALA A 140 24.43 -0.37 -13.77
C ALA A 140 23.39 -1.46 -13.43
N SER A 141 22.89 -1.47 -12.19
CA SER A 141 21.87 -2.42 -11.72
C SER A 141 20.60 -2.38 -12.58
N ALA A 142 20.29 -1.22 -13.16
CA ALA A 142 19.14 -1.05 -14.03
C ALA A 142 19.28 -1.81 -15.36
N LEU A 143 20.51 -2.01 -15.87
CA LEU A 143 20.79 -2.80 -17.06
C LEU A 143 20.90 -4.31 -16.79
N LEU A 144 21.23 -4.72 -15.56
CA LEU A 144 21.59 -6.11 -15.23
C LEU A 144 20.59 -7.16 -15.75
N SER A 145 19.29 -6.93 -15.59
CA SER A 145 18.24 -7.84 -16.12
C SER A 145 18.18 -7.94 -17.65
N SER A 146 18.92 -7.11 -18.38
CA SER A 146 18.97 -7.09 -19.85
C SER A 146 20.30 -7.55 -20.40
N THR A 147 21.27 -7.95 -19.57
CA THR A 147 22.57 -8.47 -20.05
C THR A 147 22.51 -9.98 -20.27
N ASP A 148 23.62 -10.57 -20.69
CA ASP A 148 23.79 -12.02 -20.76
C ASP A 148 24.05 -12.65 -19.37
N ARG A 149 23.98 -13.99 -19.30
CA ARG A 149 24.16 -14.75 -18.05
C ARG A 149 25.53 -14.57 -17.42
N SER A 150 26.61 -14.50 -18.21
CA SER A 150 27.98 -14.39 -17.70
C SER A 150 28.20 -13.05 -17.00
N THR A 151 27.64 -11.98 -17.57
CA THR A 151 27.63 -10.64 -16.96
C THR A 151 26.84 -10.60 -15.66
N VAL A 152 25.67 -11.25 -15.60
CA VAL A 152 24.89 -11.36 -14.36
C VAL A 152 25.67 -12.11 -13.28
N GLN A 153 26.28 -13.25 -13.61
CA GLN A 153 27.07 -14.03 -12.64
C GLN A 153 28.26 -13.24 -12.09
N ARG A 154 28.92 -12.42 -12.92
CA ARG A 154 30.04 -11.57 -12.52
C ARG A 154 29.63 -10.39 -11.62
N LEU A 155 28.49 -9.75 -11.89
CA LEU A 155 28.12 -8.47 -11.27
C LEU A 155 27.00 -8.55 -10.21
N LEU A 156 26.26 -9.65 -10.11
CA LEU A 156 25.10 -9.73 -9.23
C LEU A 156 25.47 -9.52 -7.75
N SER A 157 26.56 -10.13 -7.26
CA SER A 157 27.01 -9.96 -5.87
C SER A 157 27.29 -8.50 -5.52
N ASP A 158 27.88 -7.77 -6.47
CA ASP A 158 28.26 -6.37 -6.30
C ASP A 158 27.07 -5.43 -6.38
N LEU A 159 26.08 -5.74 -7.24
CA LEU A 159 24.95 -4.86 -7.54
C LEU A 159 23.66 -5.22 -6.80
N ALA A 160 23.61 -6.36 -6.11
CA ALA A 160 22.43 -6.89 -5.44
C ALA A 160 21.77 -5.85 -4.50
N TYR A 161 22.58 -5.07 -3.79
CA TYR A 161 22.12 -4.05 -2.84
C TYR A 161 21.40 -2.86 -3.52
N CYS A 162 21.59 -2.66 -4.82
CA CYS A 162 20.91 -1.62 -5.61
C CYS A 162 19.56 -2.09 -6.20
N LEU A 163 19.28 -3.40 -6.18
CA LEU A 163 18.11 -3.96 -6.84
C LEU A 163 16.85 -3.76 -5.99
N THR A 164 15.90 -3.01 -6.55
CA THR A 164 14.53 -2.92 -6.00
C THR A 164 13.75 -4.23 -6.18
N ALA A 165 12.66 -4.43 -5.44
CA ALA A 165 11.79 -5.61 -5.57
C ALA A 165 11.40 -5.91 -7.04
N GLY A 166 10.95 -4.89 -7.78
CA GLY A 166 10.61 -5.05 -9.20
C GLY A 166 11.81 -5.26 -10.14
N MET A 167 13.04 -4.94 -9.72
CA MET A 167 14.25 -5.31 -10.46
C MET A 167 14.62 -6.78 -10.20
N TRP A 168 14.55 -7.24 -8.95
CA TRP A 168 14.75 -8.64 -8.57
C TRP A 168 13.79 -9.58 -9.31
N GLU A 169 12.49 -9.28 -9.32
CA GLU A 169 11.50 -10.08 -10.05
C GLU A 169 11.75 -10.13 -11.56
N ARG A 170 12.24 -9.04 -12.15
CA ARG A 170 12.58 -8.99 -13.58
C ARG A 170 13.85 -9.76 -13.90
N LEU A 171 14.85 -9.66 -13.02
CA LEU A 171 16.09 -10.41 -13.13
C LEU A 171 15.80 -11.91 -13.02
N ALA A 172 15.01 -12.33 -12.05
CA ALA A 172 14.61 -13.72 -11.83
C ALA A 172 13.83 -14.31 -13.01
N ARG A 173 12.95 -13.53 -13.65
CA ARG A 173 12.23 -13.96 -14.85
C ARG A 173 13.10 -14.18 -16.08
N ARG A 174 14.29 -13.58 -16.14
CA ARG A 174 15.21 -13.69 -17.29
C ARG A 174 16.45 -14.55 -17.01
N HIS A 175 16.91 -14.57 -15.76
CA HIS A 175 18.09 -15.30 -15.30
C HIS A 175 17.76 -16.05 -13.98
N PRO A 176 16.77 -16.96 -13.98
CA PRO A 176 16.31 -17.64 -12.77
C PRO A 176 17.43 -18.41 -12.06
N GLU A 177 18.27 -19.14 -12.82
CA GLU A 177 19.37 -19.92 -12.25
C GLU A 177 20.38 -19.05 -11.49
N SER A 178 20.87 -17.97 -12.10
CA SER A 178 21.82 -17.05 -11.44
C SER A 178 21.24 -16.42 -10.18
N VAL A 179 19.94 -16.12 -10.16
CA VAL A 179 19.26 -15.57 -8.97
C VAL A 179 19.14 -16.63 -7.88
N LEU A 180 18.73 -17.86 -8.22
CA LEU A 180 18.58 -18.94 -7.24
C LEU A 180 19.94 -19.41 -6.70
N ASP A 181 20.99 -19.43 -7.52
CA ASP A 181 22.36 -19.72 -7.10
C ASP A 181 22.86 -18.66 -6.11
N HIS A 182 22.71 -17.38 -6.47
CA HIS A 182 23.05 -16.27 -5.59
C HIS A 182 22.25 -16.30 -4.28
N ALA A 183 20.95 -16.57 -4.36
CA ALA A 183 20.08 -16.68 -3.19
C ALA A 183 20.50 -17.82 -2.26
N THR A 184 20.93 -18.95 -2.82
CA THR A 184 21.45 -20.10 -2.05
C THR A 184 22.78 -19.75 -1.38
N GLN A 185 23.69 -19.08 -2.09
CA GLN A 185 25.01 -18.70 -1.58
C GLN A 185 24.97 -17.58 -0.54
N THR A 186 23.97 -16.69 -0.62
CA THR A 186 23.84 -15.52 0.27
C THR A 186 22.83 -15.70 1.40
N LEU A 187 22.19 -16.87 1.49
CA LEU A 187 21.23 -17.15 2.54
C LEU A 187 21.94 -17.07 3.91
N PRO A 188 21.55 -16.13 4.79
CA PRO A 188 22.25 -15.95 6.06
C PRO A 188 21.94 -17.07 7.05
N GLY A 189 22.97 -17.44 7.83
CA GLY A 189 22.83 -18.36 8.95
C GLY A 189 22.06 -17.75 10.12
N ASP A 190 22.25 -16.46 10.38
CA ASP A 190 21.62 -15.70 11.46
C ASP A 190 20.21 -15.20 11.09
N GLU A 191 19.31 -15.12 12.08
CA GLU A 191 17.91 -14.72 11.85
C GLU A 191 17.77 -13.23 11.47
N GLY A 192 18.63 -12.35 12.00
CA GLY A 192 18.57 -10.90 11.75
C GLY A 192 18.87 -10.52 10.30
N ALA A 193 19.87 -11.14 9.68
CA ALA A 193 20.20 -10.89 8.28
C ALA A 193 19.17 -11.49 7.32
N ARG A 194 18.40 -12.51 7.72
CA ARG A 194 17.33 -13.09 6.88
C ARG A 194 16.21 -12.08 6.59
N GLU A 195 15.87 -11.20 7.53
CA GLU A 195 14.86 -10.16 7.29
C GLU A 195 15.28 -9.22 6.16
N GLU A 196 16.52 -8.73 6.18
CA GLU A 196 17.09 -7.89 5.13
C GLU A 196 17.17 -8.64 3.79
N TRP A 197 17.57 -9.92 3.83
CA TRP A 197 17.62 -10.78 2.66
C TRP A 197 16.23 -10.94 2.01
N TRP A 198 15.17 -11.09 2.81
CA TRP A 198 13.78 -11.13 2.32
C TRP A 198 13.32 -9.78 1.74
N GLY A 199 13.85 -8.66 2.24
CA GLY A 199 13.62 -7.32 1.70
C GLY A 199 14.26 -7.06 0.33
N GLY A 200 15.16 -7.94 -0.13
CA GLY A 200 15.85 -7.85 -1.42
C GLY A 200 15.78 -9.15 -2.22
N VAL A 201 16.77 -10.03 -1.99
CA VAL A 201 16.96 -11.30 -2.72
C VAL A 201 15.72 -12.19 -2.71
N GLY A 202 14.94 -12.16 -1.61
CA GLY A 202 13.69 -12.90 -1.48
C GLY A 202 12.65 -12.62 -2.59
N PHE A 203 12.57 -11.39 -3.10
CA PHE A 203 11.72 -11.06 -4.25
C PHE A 203 12.22 -11.72 -5.54
N GLY A 204 13.52 -11.93 -5.67
CA GLY A 204 14.12 -12.68 -6.78
C GLY A 204 13.77 -14.16 -6.71
N VAL A 205 13.88 -14.76 -5.53
CA VAL A 205 13.46 -16.16 -5.28
C VAL A 205 12.00 -16.37 -5.66
N VAL A 206 11.12 -15.50 -5.16
CA VAL A 206 9.68 -15.56 -5.48
C VAL A 206 9.41 -15.30 -6.97
N GLY A 207 10.18 -14.40 -7.60
CA GLY A 207 10.08 -14.11 -9.04
C GLY A 207 10.51 -15.27 -9.95
N ALA A 208 11.32 -16.19 -9.45
CA ALA A 208 11.75 -17.39 -10.17
C ALA A 208 10.74 -18.55 -10.09
N PHE A 209 9.63 -18.37 -9.35
CA PHE A 209 8.64 -19.44 -9.10
C PHE A 209 8.12 -20.11 -10.36
N ASP A 210 7.82 -19.35 -11.41
CA ASP A 210 7.27 -19.90 -12.66
C ASP A 210 8.31 -20.71 -13.48
N HIS A 211 9.60 -20.67 -13.11
CA HIS A 211 10.68 -21.42 -13.75
C HIS A 211 11.08 -22.68 -12.96
N ASP A 212 11.23 -22.57 -11.64
CA ASP A 212 11.65 -23.69 -10.78
C ASP A 212 10.95 -23.63 -9.41
N ALA A 213 9.69 -24.05 -9.39
CA ALA A 213 8.83 -23.97 -8.20
C ALA A 213 9.34 -24.85 -7.05
N GLU A 214 9.92 -26.02 -7.34
CA GLU A 214 10.44 -26.95 -6.33
C GLU A 214 11.67 -26.39 -5.63
N ARG A 215 12.65 -25.88 -6.38
CA ARG A 215 13.85 -25.26 -5.80
C ARG A 215 13.51 -24.00 -5.02
N VAL A 216 12.57 -23.20 -5.53
CA VAL A 216 12.04 -22.04 -4.79
C VAL A 216 11.44 -22.50 -3.48
N PHE A 217 10.59 -23.54 -3.48
CA PHE A 217 9.95 -23.97 -2.26
C PHE A 217 10.91 -24.61 -1.24
N ALA A 218 11.89 -25.38 -1.70
CA ALA A 218 12.97 -25.89 -0.86
C ALA A 218 13.77 -24.75 -0.20
N LEU A 219 14.12 -23.71 -0.98
CA LEU A 219 14.81 -22.55 -0.45
C LEU A 219 13.94 -21.77 0.55
N LEU A 220 12.64 -21.60 0.28
CA LEU A 220 11.70 -20.97 1.23
C LEU A 220 11.66 -21.74 2.56
N LYS A 221 11.57 -23.07 2.54
CA LYS A 221 11.57 -23.91 3.76
C LYS A 221 12.84 -23.69 4.60
N ASN A 222 14.00 -23.52 3.95
CA ASN A 222 15.28 -23.30 4.63
C ASN A 222 15.46 -21.83 5.09
N ALA A 223 14.95 -20.87 4.32
CA ALA A 223 15.19 -19.44 4.53
C ALA A 223 14.17 -18.76 5.47
N LEU A 224 13.00 -19.36 5.68
CA LEU A 224 11.98 -18.81 6.57
C LEU A 224 12.37 -19.06 8.04
N ALA A 225 12.71 -17.99 8.76
CA ALA A 225 12.83 -18.04 10.21
C ALA A 225 11.48 -18.42 10.85
N PRO A 226 11.44 -19.21 11.94
CA PRO A 226 10.21 -19.67 12.57
C PRO A 226 9.23 -18.53 12.90
N ASP A 227 9.74 -17.36 13.28
CA ASP A 227 8.99 -16.16 13.69
C ASP A 227 8.57 -15.22 12.56
N GLN A 228 8.91 -15.53 11.31
CA GLN A 228 8.69 -14.62 10.17
C GLN A 228 7.80 -15.22 9.08
N LEU A 229 6.96 -14.36 8.49
CA LEU A 229 6.24 -14.64 7.24
C LEU A 229 6.31 -13.43 6.30
N PRO A 230 7.38 -13.32 5.48
CA PRO A 230 7.63 -12.15 4.64
C PRO A 230 6.53 -11.91 3.60
N SER A 231 6.26 -10.64 3.29
CA SER A 231 5.22 -10.23 2.34
C SER A 231 5.40 -10.82 0.94
N ALA A 232 6.66 -10.99 0.48
CA ALA A 232 6.98 -11.65 -0.78
C ALA A 232 6.46 -13.09 -0.83
N VAL A 233 6.54 -13.82 0.30
CA VAL A 233 6.03 -15.19 0.42
C VAL A 233 4.50 -15.19 0.49
N VAL A 234 3.89 -14.29 1.26
CA VAL A 234 2.43 -14.12 1.34
C VAL A 234 1.80 -13.93 -0.05
N GLY A 235 2.47 -13.16 -0.92
CA GLY A 235 2.04 -12.93 -2.30
C GLY A 235 1.95 -14.19 -3.17
N ILE A 236 2.66 -15.27 -2.81
CA ILE A 236 2.68 -16.53 -3.59
C ILE A 236 2.13 -17.74 -2.85
N LEU A 237 1.68 -17.61 -1.60
CA LEU A 237 1.15 -18.73 -0.82
C LEU A 237 0.09 -19.55 -1.57
N GLY A 238 -0.80 -18.90 -2.33
CA GLY A 238 -1.78 -19.62 -3.14
C GLY A 238 -1.12 -20.57 -4.15
N ARG A 239 -0.06 -20.13 -4.84
CA ARG A 239 0.68 -20.97 -5.79
C ARG A 239 1.48 -22.07 -5.08
N LEU A 240 2.01 -21.79 -3.88
CA LEU A 240 2.70 -22.80 -3.07
C LEU A 240 1.74 -23.90 -2.58
N VAL A 241 0.50 -23.55 -2.24
CA VAL A 241 -0.55 -24.53 -1.94
C VAL A 241 -0.89 -25.37 -3.18
N ASP A 242 -0.74 -24.83 -4.39
CA ASP A 242 -0.91 -25.65 -5.60
C ASP A 242 0.19 -26.71 -5.75
N LEU A 243 1.41 -26.41 -5.28
CA LEU A 243 2.60 -27.25 -5.38
C LEU A 243 2.68 -28.32 -4.27
N ASP A 244 2.64 -27.92 -3.00
CA ASP A 244 2.75 -28.81 -1.83
C ASP A 244 1.90 -28.26 -0.67
N PRO A 245 0.61 -28.66 -0.60
CA PRO A 245 -0.29 -28.24 0.47
C PRO A 245 0.24 -28.56 1.86
N SER A 246 0.76 -29.78 2.07
CA SER A 246 1.24 -30.23 3.39
C SER A 246 2.46 -29.43 3.86
N GLY A 247 3.38 -29.09 2.95
CA GLY A 247 4.50 -28.21 3.25
C GLY A 247 4.06 -26.79 3.63
N VAL A 248 3.08 -26.22 2.93
CA VAL A 248 2.54 -24.89 3.29
C VAL A 248 1.81 -24.94 4.62
N LEU A 249 1.05 -26.00 4.89
CA LEU A 249 0.39 -26.17 6.16
C LEU A 249 1.41 -26.18 7.31
N ALA A 250 2.49 -26.94 7.19
CA ALA A 250 3.55 -26.98 8.21
C ALA A 250 4.14 -25.58 8.50
N ILE A 251 4.34 -24.77 7.45
CA ILE A 251 4.78 -23.37 7.58
C ILE A 251 3.74 -22.55 8.36
N LEU A 252 2.46 -22.67 8.02
CA LEU A 252 1.38 -21.89 8.63
C LEU A 252 1.04 -22.35 10.06
N THR A 253 1.24 -23.62 10.38
CA THR A 253 0.96 -24.18 11.71
C THR A 253 2.13 -24.04 12.68
N THR A 254 3.24 -23.42 12.27
CA THR A 254 4.37 -23.09 13.15
C THR A 254 3.88 -22.10 14.24
N PRO A 255 3.98 -22.44 15.54
CA PRO A 255 3.46 -21.63 16.64
C PRO A 255 3.89 -20.17 16.61
N GLU A 256 5.17 -19.93 16.31
CA GLU A 256 5.78 -18.60 16.22
C GLU A 256 5.07 -17.68 15.20
N ARG A 257 4.41 -18.25 14.17
CA ARG A 257 3.71 -17.51 13.11
C ARG A 257 2.21 -17.34 13.36
N ALA A 258 1.67 -17.79 14.48
CA ALA A 258 0.22 -17.81 14.71
C ALA A 258 -0.46 -16.45 14.50
N SER A 259 0.21 -15.35 14.86
CA SER A 259 -0.28 -13.98 14.62
C SER A 259 -0.37 -13.63 13.14
N ALA A 260 0.53 -14.15 12.31
CA ALA A 260 0.61 -13.91 10.86
C ALA A 260 -0.33 -14.80 10.03
N VAL A 261 -0.85 -15.90 10.59
CA VAL A 261 -1.76 -16.83 9.87
C VAL A 261 -2.98 -16.11 9.31
N ARG A 262 -3.52 -15.11 10.01
CA ARG A 262 -4.66 -14.32 9.52
C ARG A 262 -4.32 -13.59 8.22
N GLU A 263 -3.12 -13.03 8.12
CA GLU A 263 -2.63 -12.33 6.93
C GLU A 263 -2.29 -13.31 5.80
N ALA A 264 -1.85 -14.52 6.15
CA ALA A 264 -1.57 -15.60 5.22
C ALA A 264 -2.82 -16.11 4.48
N LEU A 265 -4.02 -16.00 5.08
CA LEU A 265 -5.31 -16.35 4.45
C LEU A 265 -5.74 -15.30 3.41
N THR A 266 -4.91 -15.09 2.39
CA THR A 266 -5.19 -14.22 1.24
C THR A 266 -6.33 -14.78 0.38
N PRO A 267 -6.97 -13.98 -0.51
CA PRO A 267 -7.95 -14.50 -1.46
C PRO A 267 -7.44 -15.66 -2.32
N ALA A 268 -6.13 -15.72 -2.59
CA ALA A 268 -5.51 -16.81 -3.33
C ALA A 268 -5.47 -18.12 -2.52
N VAL A 269 -5.15 -18.05 -1.23
CA VAL A 269 -5.15 -19.21 -0.31
C VAL A 269 -6.57 -19.67 -0.01
N ARG A 270 -7.51 -18.73 0.24
CA ARG A 270 -8.92 -19.04 0.53
C ARG A 270 -9.57 -19.89 -0.56
N ARG A 271 -9.32 -19.59 -1.84
CA ARG A 271 -9.82 -20.39 -2.98
C ARG A 271 -9.27 -21.82 -3.01
N ARG A 272 -8.17 -22.10 -2.29
CA ARG A 272 -7.47 -23.39 -2.25
C ARG A 272 -7.65 -24.15 -0.95
N LEU A 273 -8.45 -23.64 -0.01
CA LEU A 273 -8.73 -24.36 1.25
C LEU A 273 -9.33 -25.75 1.03
N HIS A 274 -9.98 -25.98 -0.13
CA HIS A 274 -10.49 -27.28 -0.52
C HIS A 274 -9.42 -28.38 -0.64
N ARG A 275 -8.13 -28.01 -0.78
CA ARG A 275 -7.00 -28.95 -0.89
C ARG A 275 -6.54 -29.50 0.46
N PHE A 276 -6.90 -28.85 1.57
CA PHE A 276 -6.61 -29.37 2.91
C PHE A 276 -7.72 -30.34 3.35
N SER A 277 -7.35 -31.37 4.09
CA SER A 277 -8.26 -32.26 4.81
C SER A 277 -8.94 -31.54 5.99
N ASP A 278 -9.96 -32.17 6.57
CA ASP A 278 -10.67 -31.56 7.72
C ASP A 278 -9.78 -31.47 8.97
N ASP A 279 -8.85 -32.40 9.16
CA ASP A 279 -7.90 -32.39 10.28
C ASP A 279 -6.88 -31.25 10.17
N GLU A 280 -6.38 -31.01 8.96
CA GLU A 280 -5.46 -29.91 8.64
C GLU A 280 -6.15 -28.54 8.81
N LEU A 281 -7.39 -28.41 8.34
CA LEU A 281 -8.19 -27.19 8.55
C LEU A 281 -8.53 -26.99 10.03
N ALA A 282 -8.77 -28.06 10.79
CA ALA A 282 -8.99 -27.99 12.22
C ALA A 282 -7.73 -27.54 12.99
N ALA A 283 -6.54 -27.93 12.54
CA ALA A 283 -5.28 -27.43 13.11
C ALA A 283 -5.14 -25.91 12.93
N LEU A 284 -5.43 -25.39 11.73
CA LEU A 284 -5.51 -23.94 11.51
C LEU A 284 -6.61 -23.29 12.36
N GLY A 285 -7.76 -23.96 12.50
CA GLY A 285 -8.88 -23.53 13.33
C GLY A 285 -8.51 -23.37 14.81
N ARG A 286 -7.71 -24.29 15.37
CA ARG A 286 -7.20 -24.23 16.74
C ARG A 286 -6.29 -23.03 16.98
N LEU A 287 -5.43 -22.69 16.01
CA LEU A 287 -4.58 -21.49 16.08
C LEU A 287 -5.38 -20.19 16.00
N LEU A 288 -6.46 -20.19 15.23
CA LEU A 288 -7.32 -19.01 15.04
C LEU A 288 -8.38 -18.83 16.12
N TRP A 289 -8.62 -19.82 16.99
CA TRP A 289 -9.65 -19.74 18.02
C TRP A 289 -9.40 -18.57 18.99
N PRO A 290 -10.42 -17.74 19.32
CA PRO A 290 -11.86 -17.87 18.99
C PRO A 290 -12.30 -17.22 17.65
N ALA A 291 -11.37 -16.63 16.89
CA ALA A 291 -11.64 -15.92 15.62
C ALA A 291 -11.76 -16.84 14.39
N VAL A 292 -12.21 -18.09 14.58
CA VAL A 292 -12.30 -19.12 13.51
C VAL A 292 -13.41 -18.87 12.48
N GLY A 293 -14.36 -17.97 12.76
CA GLY A 293 -15.52 -17.72 11.90
C GLY A 293 -15.17 -17.30 10.47
N GLY A 294 -14.05 -16.60 10.26
CA GLY A 294 -13.54 -16.26 8.93
C GLY A 294 -13.17 -17.49 8.12
N LEU A 295 -12.34 -18.38 8.69
CA LEU A 295 -11.95 -19.64 8.06
C LEU A 295 -13.18 -20.49 7.71
N LEU A 296 -14.11 -20.68 8.65
CA LEU A 296 -15.32 -21.48 8.42
C LEU A 296 -16.21 -20.88 7.32
N SER A 297 -16.28 -19.56 7.20
CA SER A 297 -17.08 -18.89 6.16
C SER A 297 -16.58 -19.16 4.75
N ASP A 298 -15.26 -19.37 4.60
CA ASP A 298 -14.60 -19.65 3.33
C ASP A 298 -14.73 -21.14 2.92
N LEU A 299 -15.17 -22.03 3.83
CA LEU A 299 -15.37 -23.46 3.54
C LEU A 299 -16.75 -23.76 2.92
N PRO A 300 -16.88 -24.82 2.11
CA PRO A 300 -18.18 -25.35 1.71
C PRO A 300 -19.04 -25.70 2.93
N PRO A 301 -20.37 -25.46 2.92
CA PRO A 301 -21.23 -25.71 4.07
C PRO A 301 -21.12 -27.12 4.66
N ALA A 302 -20.93 -28.15 3.82
CA ALA A 302 -20.81 -29.55 4.25
C ALA A 302 -19.61 -29.80 5.19
N ARG A 303 -18.52 -29.06 5.04
CA ARG A 303 -17.28 -29.27 5.84
C ARG A 303 -17.24 -28.46 7.14
N ARG A 304 -18.04 -27.39 7.23
CA ARG A 304 -17.98 -26.44 8.35
C ARG A 304 -18.26 -27.07 9.71
N GLY A 305 -19.21 -28.01 9.76
CA GLY A 305 -19.56 -28.70 11.01
C GLY A 305 -18.40 -29.54 11.55
N VAL A 306 -17.84 -30.41 10.70
CA VAL A 306 -16.72 -31.30 11.04
C VAL A 306 -15.48 -30.51 11.47
N VAL A 307 -15.10 -29.49 10.71
CA VAL A 307 -13.93 -28.65 11.05
C VAL A 307 -14.16 -27.88 12.34
N PHE A 308 -15.37 -27.35 12.56
CA PHE A 308 -15.72 -26.68 13.82
C PHE A 308 -15.57 -27.63 15.01
N GLU A 309 -16.19 -28.80 14.95
CA GLU A 309 -16.14 -29.82 16.01
C GLU A 309 -14.70 -30.19 16.37
N LYS A 310 -13.87 -30.53 15.36
CA LYS A 310 -12.45 -30.87 15.55
C LYS A 310 -11.59 -29.70 16.02
N ALA A 311 -11.91 -28.46 15.62
CA ALA A 311 -11.18 -27.28 16.07
C ALA A 311 -11.51 -26.91 17.53
N THR A 312 -12.69 -27.31 18.01
CA THR A 312 -13.15 -27.04 19.39
C THR A 312 -13.11 -28.27 20.30
N SER A 313 -12.45 -29.36 19.91
CA SER A 313 -12.48 -30.63 20.66
C SER A 313 -11.94 -30.53 22.09
N SER A 314 -11.00 -29.61 22.34
CA SER A 314 -10.43 -29.33 23.66
C SER A 314 -11.15 -28.20 24.42
N ILE A 315 -12.28 -27.72 23.91
CA ILE A 315 -13.08 -26.64 24.50
C ILE A 315 -14.37 -27.22 25.10
N GLU A 316 -14.60 -26.93 26.37
CA GLU A 316 -15.85 -27.21 27.09
C GLU A 316 -16.97 -26.30 26.57
N LEU A 317 -17.57 -26.69 25.45
CA LEU A 317 -18.65 -25.93 24.85
C LEU A 317 -19.87 -25.85 25.76
N ALA A 318 -20.14 -26.83 26.63
CA ALA A 318 -21.31 -26.78 27.53
C ALA A 318 -21.32 -25.56 28.46
N ARG A 319 -20.16 -24.91 28.68
CA ARG A 319 -20.02 -23.69 29.48
C ARG A 319 -19.60 -22.45 28.67
N THR A 320 -19.27 -22.63 27.39
CA THR A 320 -18.71 -21.57 26.54
C THR A 320 -19.74 -21.05 25.54
N ALA A 321 -19.96 -19.73 25.54
CA ALA A 321 -20.77 -19.07 24.52
C ALA A 321 -19.95 -18.91 23.21
N LEU A 322 -20.53 -19.29 22.07
CA LEU A 322 -19.85 -19.11 20.79
C LEU A 322 -19.90 -17.64 20.35
N PRO A 323 -18.82 -17.11 19.75
CA PRO A 323 -18.87 -15.79 19.10
C PRO A 323 -19.93 -15.76 17.99
N ARG A 324 -20.63 -14.63 17.84
CA ARG A 324 -21.68 -14.43 16.80
C ARG A 324 -21.17 -14.73 15.38
N SER A 325 -19.92 -14.39 15.10
CA SER A 325 -19.26 -14.64 13.81
C SER A 325 -19.14 -16.14 13.49
N VAL A 326 -18.98 -16.99 14.51
CA VAL A 326 -18.93 -18.46 14.37
C VAL A 326 -20.34 -19.01 14.19
N LEU A 327 -21.28 -18.63 15.06
CA LEU A 327 -22.65 -19.16 15.02
C LEU A 327 -23.34 -18.89 13.67
N ARG A 328 -23.12 -17.71 13.06
CA ARG A 328 -23.70 -17.33 11.77
C ARG A 328 -23.25 -18.22 10.60
N VAL A 329 -22.04 -18.77 10.64
CA VAL A 329 -21.45 -19.51 9.51
C VAL A 329 -21.67 -21.01 9.58
N LEU A 330 -22.03 -21.55 10.76
CA LEU A 330 -22.29 -22.97 10.99
C LEU A 330 -23.46 -23.50 10.15
N PRO A 331 -23.45 -24.78 9.74
CA PRO A 331 -24.59 -25.44 9.09
C PRO A 331 -25.86 -25.35 9.94
N GLN A 332 -27.03 -25.37 9.31
CA GLN A 332 -28.31 -25.14 9.98
C GLN A 332 -28.55 -26.05 11.20
N ALA A 333 -28.34 -27.36 11.07
CA ALA A 333 -28.53 -28.32 12.14
C ALA A 333 -27.62 -28.02 13.35
N VAL A 334 -26.32 -27.93 13.12
CA VAL A 334 -25.30 -27.62 14.16
C VAL A 334 -25.58 -26.25 14.79
N ARG A 335 -25.93 -25.25 13.99
CA ARG A 335 -26.26 -23.91 14.49
C ARG A 335 -27.46 -23.92 15.44
N GLN A 336 -28.53 -24.63 15.08
CA GLN A 336 -29.73 -24.73 15.92
C GLN A 336 -29.45 -25.50 17.21
N GLU A 337 -28.64 -26.57 17.14
CA GLU A 337 -28.19 -27.30 18.32
C GLU A 337 -27.37 -26.41 19.26
N GLN A 338 -26.36 -25.72 18.73
CA GLN A 338 -25.52 -24.81 19.51
C GLN A 338 -26.31 -23.61 20.05
N ALA A 339 -27.32 -23.10 19.32
CA ALA A 339 -28.21 -22.06 19.82
C ALA A 339 -29.07 -22.55 20.99
N ARG A 340 -29.67 -23.75 20.89
CA ARG A 340 -30.42 -24.36 22.02
C ARG A 340 -29.53 -24.51 23.25
N ARG A 341 -28.29 -24.99 23.07
CA ARG A 341 -27.30 -25.09 24.14
C ARG A 341 -26.93 -23.73 24.72
N MET A 342 -26.63 -22.74 23.89
CA MET A 342 -26.25 -21.41 24.37
C MET A 342 -27.37 -20.75 25.20
N LEU A 343 -28.65 -20.98 24.85
CA LEU A 343 -29.79 -20.49 25.64
C LEU A 343 -29.91 -21.13 27.02
N THR A 344 -29.25 -22.26 27.30
CA THR A 344 -29.19 -22.84 28.64
C THR A 344 -28.08 -22.23 29.50
N LEU A 345 -27.19 -21.40 28.92
CA LEU A 345 -26.14 -20.73 29.67
C LEU A 345 -26.72 -19.56 30.47
N PRO A 346 -26.42 -19.43 31.78
CA PRO A 346 -26.87 -18.30 32.60
C PRO A 346 -26.52 -16.94 31.97
N THR A 347 -25.27 -16.79 31.50
CA THR A 347 -24.76 -15.56 30.86
C THR A 347 -25.55 -15.12 29.62
N ILE A 348 -26.14 -16.06 28.88
CA ILE A 348 -26.99 -15.76 27.72
C ILE A 348 -28.43 -15.53 28.16
N ARG A 349 -28.94 -16.37 29.08
CA ARG A 349 -30.34 -16.33 29.53
C ARG A 349 -30.67 -15.04 30.30
N GLU A 350 -29.73 -14.55 31.10
CA GLU A 350 -29.91 -13.37 31.95
C GLU A 350 -29.71 -12.05 31.18
N ASP A 351 -28.93 -12.05 30.10
CA ASP A 351 -28.84 -10.93 29.16
C ASP A 351 -29.90 -11.09 28.05
N HIS A 352 -31.02 -10.37 28.19
CA HIS A 352 -32.12 -10.42 27.22
C HIS A 352 -31.67 -10.17 25.78
N ARG A 353 -30.72 -9.26 25.52
CA ARG A 353 -30.27 -8.95 24.15
C ARG A 353 -29.42 -10.08 23.58
N GLN A 354 -28.58 -10.73 24.39
CA GLN A 354 -27.86 -11.93 23.96
C GLN A 354 -28.82 -13.11 23.75
N SER A 355 -29.79 -13.29 24.65
CA SER A 355 -30.84 -14.30 24.53
C SER A 355 -31.62 -14.15 23.22
N TRP A 356 -32.05 -12.94 22.85
CA TRP A 356 -32.76 -12.68 21.59
C TRP A 356 -31.90 -13.00 20.36
N GLU A 357 -30.64 -12.57 20.37
CA GLU A 357 -29.71 -12.86 19.28
C GLU A 357 -29.51 -14.36 19.09
N VAL A 358 -29.28 -15.12 20.18
CA VAL A 358 -29.13 -16.58 20.13
C VAL A 358 -30.45 -17.25 19.71
N THR A 359 -31.59 -16.76 20.20
CA THR A 359 -32.93 -17.25 19.83
C THR A 359 -33.19 -17.12 18.32
N SER A 360 -32.66 -16.09 17.67
CA SER A 360 -32.80 -15.91 16.21
C SER A 360 -32.23 -17.07 15.38
N HIS A 361 -31.32 -17.87 15.97
CA HIS A 361 -30.70 -19.03 15.32
C HIS A 361 -31.49 -20.34 15.49
N LEU A 362 -32.62 -20.34 16.21
CA LEU A 362 -33.56 -21.48 16.29
C LEU A 362 -34.39 -21.61 14.99
N PRO A 363 -35.14 -22.71 14.77
CA PRO A 363 -36.15 -22.78 13.70
C PRO A 363 -37.10 -21.59 13.79
N PHE A 364 -37.39 -20.93 12.65
CA PHE A 364 -38.09 -19.64 12.62
C PHE A 364 -39.41 -19.65 13.39
N ALA A 365 -40.27 -20.66 13.21
CA ALA A 365 -41.54 -20.74 13.94
C ALA A 365 -41.36 -20.71 15.47
N LYS A 366 -40.32 -21.38 15.99
CA LYS A 366 -40.00 -21.37 17.43
C LYS A 366 -39.35 -20.06 17.85
N ALA A 367 -38.42 -19.52 17.05
CA ALA A 367 -37.79 -18.23 17.32
C ALA A 367 -38.83 -17.11 17.34
N PHE A 368 -39.72 -17.06 16.35
CA PHE A 368 -40.81 -16.09 16.24
C PHE A 368 -41.76 -16.17 17.44
N ALA A 369 -42.20 -17.36 17.83
CA ALA A 369 -43.06 -17.53 19.01
C ALA A 369 -42.43 -17.01 20.32
N LEU A 370 -41.10 -17.06 20.44
CA LEU A 370 -40.36 -16.56 21.61
C LEU A 370 -40.02 -15.07 21.52
N LEU A 371 -39.73 -14.55 20.32
CA LEU A 371 -39.30 -13.18 20.10
C LEU A 371 -40.48 -12.21 19.92
N GLU A 372 -41.59 -12.66 19.33
CA GLU A 372 -42.74 -11.79 19.05
C GLU A 372 -43.29 -11.07 20.28
N PRO A 373 -43.50 -11.73 21.43
CA PRO A 373 -44.03 -11.08 22.62
C PRO A 373 -43.10 -10.00 23.20
N GLU A 374 -41.78 -10.14 22.98
CA GLU A 374 -40.74 -9.24 23.50
C GLU A 374 -40.76 -7.86 22.84
N VAL A 375 -41.48 -7.69 21.72
CA VAL A 375 -41.62 -6.38 21.08
C VAL A 375 -42.43 -5.39 21.93
N ARG A 376 -43.11 -5.85 23.00
CA ARG A 376 -43.89 -5.00 23.92
C ARG A 376 -43.03 -4.31 24.99
N ARG A 377 -41.70 -4.49 24.96
CA ARG A 377 -40.78 -3.84 25.89
C ARG A 377 -40.85 -2.30 25.76
N PRO A 378 -40.79 -1.54 26.88
CA PRO A 378 -40.93 -0.09 26.84
C PRO A 378 -39.73 0.61 26.20
N ASP A 379 -38.55 0.01 26.26
CA ASP A 379 -37.31 0.56 25.68
C ASP A 379 -37.27 0.46 24.15
N VAL A 380 -36.83 1.54 23.50
CA VAL A 380 -36.82 1.67 22.03
C VAL A 380 -35.74 0.79 21.40
N ASP A 381 -34.57 0.69 22.03
CA ASP A 381 -33.44 -0.10 21.53
C ASP A 381 -33.75 -1.60 21.62
N ASP A 382 -34.43 -2.00 22.68
CA ASP A 382 -34.89 -3.38 22.88
C ASP A 382 -35.90 -3.79 21.81
N ARG A 383 -36.91 -2.96 21.52
CA ARG A 383 -37.85 -3.23 20.42
C ARG A 383 -37.13 -3.33 19.08
N ALA A 384 -36.20 -2.41 18.79
CA ALA A 384 -35.39 -2.45 17.58
C ALA A 384 -34.59 -3.76 17.46
N ALA A 385 -33.98 -4.23 18.56
CA ALA A 385 -33.25 -5.48 18.61
C ALA A 385 -34.16 -6.70 18.35
N VAL A 386 -35.37 -6.72 18.91
CA VAL A 386 -36.36 -7.79 18.67
C VAL A 386 -36.76 -7.84 17.18
N TYR A 387 -37.08 -6.70 16.55
CA TYR A 387 -37.38 -6.67 15.12
C TYR A 387 -36.23 -7.22 14.27
N ARG A 388 -35.00 -6.77 14.54
CA ARG A 388 -33.81 -7.25 13.82
C ARG A 388 -33.64 -8.77 13.96
N THR A 389 -33.78 -9.30 15.17
CA THR A 389 -33.60 -10.74 15.43
C THR A 389 -34.68 -11.60 14.78
N VAL A 390 -35.93 -11.13 14.73
CA VAL A 390 -37.02 -11.82 13.99
C VAL A 390 -36.73 -11.86 12.48
N ILE A 391 -36.38 -10.74 11.86
CA ILE A 391 -36.09 -10.66 10.42
C ILE A 391 -34.84 -11.48 10.08
N ASN A 392 -33.79 -11.39 10.91
CA ASN A 392 -32.60 -12.23 10.74
C ASN A 392 -32.95 -13.71 10.84
N SER A 393 -33.77 -14.12 11.81
CA SER A 393 -34.21 -15.52 11.95
C SER A 393 -34.92 -16.03 10.70
N ALA A 394 -35.82 -15.23 10.13
CA ALA A 394 -36.47 -15.55 8.87
C ALA A 394 -35.47 -15.69 7.72
N GLY A 395 -34.50 -14.78 7.59
CA GLY A 395 -33.42 -14.90 6.60
C GLY A 395 -32.56 -16.16 6.80
N LEU A 396 -32.35 -16.58 8.05
CA LEU A 396 -31.59 -17.79 8.38
C LEU A 396 -32.36 -19.09 8.07
N SER A 397 -33.70 -19.06 8.05
CA SER A 397 -34.55 -20.22 7.70
C SER A 397 -34.37 -20.66 6.23
N ARG A 398 -33.97 -19.73 5.36
CA ARG A 398 -33.89 -19.92 3.89
C ARG A 398 -35.23 -20.23 3.21
N GLU A 399 -36.34 -19.87 3.83
CA GLU A 399 -37.70 -20.07 3.30
C GLU A 399 -38.37 -18.73 2.97
N PRO A 400 -38.83 -18.50 1.72
CA PRO A 400 -39.56 -17.29 1.36
C PRO A 400 -40.80 -17.03 2.22
N ALA A 401 -41.55 -18.08 2.59
CA ALA A 401 -42.73 -17.96 3.44
C ALA A 401 -42.41 -17.43 4.85
N SER A 402 -41.26 -17.81 5.42
CA SER A 402 -40.81 -17.30 6.71
C SER A 402 -40.42 -15.82 6.62
N ILE A 403 -39.80 -15.40 5.51
CA ILE A 403 -39.48 -13.99 5.22
C ILE A 403 -40.76 -13.17 5.07
N GLU A 404 -41.73 -13.67 4.31
CA GLU A 404 -43.06 -13.05 4.15
C GLU A 404 -43.74 -12.80 5.50
N GLN A 405 -43.77 -13.83 6.35
CA GLN A 405 -44.37 -13.73 7.67
C GLN A 405 -43.65 -12.68 8.54
N ALA A 406 -42.32 -12.66 8.54
CA ALA A 406 -41.54 -11.70 9.32
C ALA A 406 -41.70 -10.25 8.81
N LEU A 407 -41.67 -10.04 7.49
CA LEU A 407 -41.83 -8.70 6.91
C LEU A 407 -43.27 -8.19 7.09
N THR A 408 -44.27 -9.04 6.90
CA THR A 408 -45.68 -8.72 7.15
C THR A 408 -45.90 -8.38 8.62
N TRP A 409 -45.31 -9.14 9.53
CA TRP A 409 -45.33 -8.84 10.96
C TRP A 409 -44.68 -7.48 11.27
N ALA A 410 -43.56 -7.17 10.62
CA ALA A 410 -42.79 -5.95 10.84
C ALA A 410 -43.49 -4.67 10.33
N THR A 411 -44.52 -4.74 9.48
CA THR A 411 -45.24 -3.54 8.99
C THR A 411 -45.87 -2.71 10.12
N ARG A 412 -46.07 -3.30 11.30
CA ARG A 412 -46.57 -2.61 12.51
C ARG A 412 -45.65 -1.46 12.99
N VAL A 413 -44.42 -1.32 12.47
CA VAL A 413 -43.49 -0.23 12.84
C VAL A 413 -43.91 1.16 12.35
N ARG A 414 -45.04 1.31 11.67
CA ARG A 414 -45.56 2.60 11.20
C ARG A 414 -45.45 3.71 12.25
N ASN A 415 -45.93 3.44 13.47
CA ASN A 415 -45.98 4.41 14.57
C ASN A 415 -44.76 4.35 15.53
N GLU A 416 -43.72 3.58 15.21
CA GLU A 416 -42.50 3.53 16.01
C GLU A 416 -41.60 4.77 15.79
N ARG A 417 -40.50 4.89 16.55
CA ARG A 417 -39.47 5.91 16.24
C ARG A 417 -38.63 5.48 15.03
N ASP A 418 -38.05 6.43 14.31
CA ASP A 418 -37.22 6.13 13.12
C ASP A 418 -36.08 5.15 13.42
N GLN A 419 -35.49 5.18 14.62
CA GLN A 419 -34.47 4.21 15.02
C GLN A 419 -34.91 2.74 14.87
N VAL A 420 -36.17 2.44 15.19
CA VAL A 420 -36.76 1.10 15.05
C VAL A 420 -37.04 0.80 13.58
N ARG A 421 -37.64 1.75 12.85
CA ARG A 421 -37.89 1.62 11.40
C ARG A 421 -36.59 1.40 10.62
N ASN A 422 -35.56 2.19 10.88
CA ASN A 422 -34.22 2.05 10.30
C ASN A 422 -33.68 0.63 10.53
N THR A 423 -33.81 0.13 11.76
CA THR A 423 -33.34 -1.22 12.12
C THR A 423 -34.08 -2.31 11.34
N VAL A 424 -35.41 -2.19 11.18
CA VAL A 424 -36.20 -3.09 10.33
C VAL A 424 -35.76 -3.03 8.87
N LEU A 425 -35.57 -1.83 8.33
CA LEU A 425 -35.20 -1.62 6.93
C LEU A 425 -33.79 -2.17 6.65
N LEU A 426 -32.83 -1.95 7.56
CA LEU A 426 -31.49 -2.54 7.46
C LEU A 426 -31.51 -4.06 7.57
N ALA A 427 -32.31 -4.62 8.47
CA ALA A 427 -32.45 -6.08 8.59
C ALA A 427 -33.09 -6.68 7.32
N ALA A 428 -34.11 -6.01 6.75
CA ALA A 428 -34.73 -6.41 5.50
C ALA A 428 -33.75 -6.32 4.32
N ALA A 429 -32.95 -5.24 4.24
CA ALA A 429 -31.89 -5.10 3.23
C ALA A 429 -30.78 -6.16 3.37
N GLY A 430 -30.58 -6.69 4.59
CA GLY A 430 -29.64 -7.76 4.90
C GLY A 430 -30.16 -9.18 4.65
N LEU A 431 -31.42 -9.35 4.23
CA LEU A 431 -31.97 -10.66 3.88
C LEU A 431 -31.23 -11.28 2.67
N PRO A 432 -31.16 -12.62 2.55
CA PRO A 432 -30.54 -13.26 1.40
C PRO A 432 -31.23 -12.81 0.09
N PRO A 433 -30.54 -12.07 -0.81
CA PRO A 433 -31.21 -11.44 -1.94
C PRO A 433 -31.92 -12.43 -2.87
N SER A 434 -31.35 -13.62 -3.06
CA SER A 434 -31.91 -14.67 -3.91
C SER A 434 -33.24 -15.25 -3.43
N LEU A 435 -33.67 -14.92 -2.21
CA LEU A 435 -34.96 -15.36 -1.67
C LEU A 435 -36.05 -14.29 -1.79
N LEU A 436 -35.72 -13.08 -2.24
CA LEU A 436 -36.71 -12.05 -2.52
C LEU A 436 -37.44 -12.38 -3.84
N THR A 437 -38.73 -12.62 -3.72
CA THR A 437 -39.67 -12.90 -4.81
C THR A 437 -40.84 -11.91 -4.81
N ASP A 438 -41.76 -12.05 -5.78
CA ASP A 438 -43.01 -11.28 -5.87
C ASP A 438 -43.89 -11.36 -4.61
N GLN A 439 -43.75 -12.42 -3.81
CA GLN A 439 -44.51 -12.62 -2.58
C GLN A 439 -44.34 -11.44 -1.59
N HIS A 440 -43.11 -10.93 -1.45
CA HIS A 440 -42.74 -9.92 -0.45
C HIS A 440 -43.13 -8.50 -0.82
N VAL A 441 -43.60 -8.27 -2.05
CA VAL A 441 -43.88 -6.93 -2.58
C VAL A 441 -44.88 -6.18 -1.72
N ALA A 442 -45.93 -6.84 -1.22
CA ALA A 442 -46.96 -6.19 -0.40
C ALA A 442 -46.42 -5.65 0.94
N ALA A 443 -45.63 -6.46 1.65
CA ALA A 443 -45.00 -6.05 2.90
C ALA A 443 -43.95 -4.94 2.68
N LEU A 444 -43.11 -5.09 1.65
CA LEU A 444 -42.12 -4.09 1.28
C LEU A 444 -42.77 -2.76 0.86
N GLN A 445 -43.89 -2.80 0.14
CA GLN A 445 -44.67 -1.62 -0.24
C GLN A 445 -45.24 -0.87 0.97
N THR A 446 -45.71 -1.61 1.97
CA THR A 446 -46.18 -1.03 3.24
C THR A 446 -45.02 -0.35 3.98
N LEU A 447 -43.88 -1.04 4.17
CA LEU A 447 -42.69 -0.49 4.83
C LEU A 447 -42.14 0.76 4.13
N LEU A 448 -42.10 0.76 2.79
CA LEU A 448 -41.70 1.93 2.00
C LEU A 448 -42.64 3.11 2.24
N THR A 449 -43.95 2.87 2.19
CA THR A 449 -44.96 3.93 2.32
C THR A 449 -44.94 4.52 3.72
N ASP A 450 -44.93 3.68 4.75
CA ASP A 450 -44.89 4.10 6.15
C ASP A 450 -43.63 4.90 6.49
N ALA A 451 -42.47 4.48 5.96
CA ALA A 451 -41.22 5.21 6.17
C ALA A 451 -41.20 6.57 5.46
N LEU A 452 -41.77 6.67 4.25
CA LEU A 452 -41.84 7.93 3.50
C LEU A 452 -42.87 8.92 4.06
N GLU A 453 -43.96 8.43 4.66
CA GLU A 453 -44.97 9.26 5.34
C GLU A 453 -44.50 9.75 6.72
N ALA A 454 -43.51 9.10 7.32
CA ALA A 454 -43.00 9.46 8.65
C ALA A 454 -42.22 10.79 8.63
N ARG A 455 -42.60 11.71 9.52
CA ARG A 455 -41.96 13.03 9.64
C ARG A 455 -40.49 12.96 10.08
N ASP A 456 -40.11 11.93 10.83
CA ASP A 456 -38.77 11.71 11.40
C ASP A 456 -37.87 10.79 10.57
N LEU A 457 -38.17 10.58 9.27
CA LEU A 457 -37.35 9.76 8.36
C LEU A 457 -35.88 10.19 8.35
N SER A 458 -34.99 9.31 8.80
CA SER A 458 -33.55 9.57 8.76
C SER A 458 -32.90 9.26 7.41
N TRP A 459 -31.69 9.79 7.21
CA TRP A 459 -30.83 9.43 6.09
C TRP A 459 -30.51 7.93 6.05
N SER A 460 -30.34 7.29 7.22
CA SER A 460 -30.04 5.85 7.32
C SER A 460 -31.22 5.00 6.83
N SER A 461 -32.44 5.29 7.31
CA SER A 461 -33.67 4.61 6.86
C SER A 461 -33.85 4.72 5.34
N ARG A 462 -33.58 5.91 4.80
CA ARG A 462 -33.64 6.15 3.35
C ARG A 462 -32.58 5.38 2.57
N SER A 463 -31.36 5.30 3.10
CA SER A 463 -30.27 4.51 2.51
C SER A 463 -30.63 3.02 2.43
N ALA A 464 -31.21 2.47 3.50
CA ALA A 464 -31.69 1.10 3.54
C ALA A 464 -32.81 0.82 2.52
N LEU A 465 -33.74 1.77 2.34
CA LEU A 465 -34.80 1.68 1.31
C LEU A 465 -34.23 1.70 -0.12
N ASN A 466 -33.23 2.55 -0.39
CA ASN A 466 -32.54 2.54 -1.68
C ASN A 466 -31.87 1.18 -1.94
N GLN A 467 -31.18 0.63 -0.94
CA GLN A 467 -30.57 -0.69 -1.04
C GLN A 467 -31.61 -1.79 -1.33
N LEU A 468 -32.76 -1.77 -0.66
CA LEU A 468 -33.86 -2.69 -0.93
C LEU A 468 -34.40 -2.57 -2.36
N ALA A 469 -34.60 -1.35 -2.84
CA ALA A 469 -35.08 -1.09 -4.19
C ALA A 469 -34.08 -1.59 -5.25
N GLU A 470 -32.78 -1.36 -5.05
CA GLU A 470 -31.71 -1.90 -5.92
C GLU A 470 -31.69 -3.43 -5.93
N LEU A 471 -31.77 -4.06 -4.75
CA LEU A 471 -31.84 -5.51 -4.64
C LEU A 471 -33.07 -6.07 -5.34
N ALA A 472 -34.24 -5.45 -5.19
CA ALA A 472 -35.47 -5.87 -5.83
C ALA A 472 -35.40 -5.80 -7.37
N VAL A 473 -34.85 -4.72 -7.94
CA VAL A 473 -34.64 -4.63 -9.40
C VAL A 473 -33.72 -5.75 -9.88
N ARG A 474 -32.59 -5.96 -9.20
CA ARG A 474 -31.60 -6.97 -9.61
C ARG A 474 -32.17 -8.39 -9.51
N GLN A 475 -32.81 -8.72 -8.40
CA GLN A 475 -33.37 -10.06 -8.17
C GLN A 475 -34.62 -10.30 -9.00
N GLY A 476 -35.45 -9.29 -9.19
CA GLY A 476 -36.58 -9.32 -10.10
C GLY A 476 -36.16 -9.63 -11.54
N ALA A 477 -35.10 -8.97 -12.02
CA ALA A 477 -34.55 -9.21 -13.36
C ALA A 477 -33.87 -10.58 -13.50
N LEU A 478 -33.15 -11.07 -12.47
CA LEU A 478 -32.47 -12.37 -12.49
C LEU A 478 -33.44 -13.55 -12.36
N GLY A 479 -34.41 -13.45 -11.45
CA GLY A 479 -35.39 -14.50 -11.13
C GLY A 479 -36.69 -14.46 -11.96
N ASN A 480 -36.83 -13.48 -12.86
CA ASN A 480 -38.06 -13.22 -13.62
C ASN A 480 -39.29 -12.93 -12.72
N HIS A 481 -39.07 -12.32 -11.57
CA HIS A 481 -40.11 -11.85 -10.64
C HIS A 481 -40.54 -10.44 -11.06
N GLN A 482 -41.54 -10.38 -11.94
CA GLN A 482 -41.97 -9.12 -12.58
C GLN A 482 -42.60 -8.14 -11.59
N GLY A 483 -43.27 -8.64 -10.55
CA GLY A 483 -43.84 -7.81 -9.48
C GLY A 483 -42.74 -7.15 -8.64
N LEU A 484 -41.70 -7.90 -8.28
CA LEU A 484 -40.55 -7.42 -7.52
C LEU A 484 -39.70 -6.44 -8.34
N LEU A 485 -39.48 -6.73 -9.62
CA LEU A 485 -38.80 -5.82 -10.54
C LEU A 485 -39.55 -4.49 -10.64
N ARG A 486 -40.87 -4.54 -10.88
CA ARG A 486 -41.71 -3.35 -10.96
C ARG A 486 -41.72 -2.57 -9.65
N TRP A 487 -41.90 -3.27 -8.52
CA TRP A 487 -41.84 -2.65 -7.20
C TRP A 487 -40.51 -1.93 -6.95
N GLY A 488 -39.37 -2.57 -7.28
CA GLY A 488 -38.05 -1.96 -7.11
C GLY A 488 -37.89 -0.67 -7.92
N LEU A 489 -38.40 -0.63 -9.16
CA LEU A 489 -38.39 0.57 -10.00
C LEU A 489 -39.32 1.67 -9.46
N ASP A 490 -40.54 1.30 -9.05
CA ASP A 490 -41.51 2.25 -8.48
C ASP A 490 -41.02 2.80 -7.12
N ALA A 491 -40.39 1.96 -6.30
CA ALA A 491 -39.77 2.36 -5.04
C ALA A 491 -38.63 3.36 -5.26
N HIS A 492 -37.74 3.08 -6.23
CA HIS A 492 -36.69 4.01 -6.65
C HIS A 492 -37.26 5.35 -7.13
N ALA A 493 -38.33 5.32 -7.93
CA ALA A 493 -38.99 6.54 -8.39
C ALA A 493 -39.52 7.38 -7.20
N ARG A 494 -40.26 6.77 -6.28
CA ARG A 494 -40.80 7.44 -5.07
C ARG A 494 -39.70 7.96 -4.14
N LEU A 495 -38.63 7.17 -3.94
CA LEU A 495 -37.45 7.60 -3.16
C LEU A 495 -36.68 8.73 -3.84
N THR A 496 -36.98 9.02 -5.10
CA THR A 496 -36.31 10.07 -5.89
C THR A 496 -37.17 11.33 -6.05
N GLU A 497 -38.50 11.24 -5.94
CA GLU A 497 -39.44 12.37 -6.09
C GLU A 497 -39.06 13.60 -5.24
N SER A 498 -38.48 13.40 -4.05
CA SER A 498 -38.05 14.50 -3.19
C SER A 498 -36.64 15.07 -3.49
N ARG A 499 -35.89 14.48 -4.43
CA ARG A 499 -34.50 14.86 -4.80
C ARG A 499 -34.33 15.24 -6.28
N GLY A 500 -35.30 14.91 -7.14
CA GLY A 500 -35.23 15.16 -8.58
C GLY A 500 -34.14 14.39 -9.34
N THR A 501 -33.45 13.41 -8.73
CA THR A 501 -32.31 12.69 -9.36
C THR A 501 -32.30 11.19 -9.03
N VAL A 502 -32.44 10.33 -10.06
CA VAL A 502 -32.54 8.85 -9.89
C VAL A 502 -31.15 8.23 -9.83
N GLY A 503 -30.79 7.60 -8.70
CA GLY A 503 -29.54 6.87 -8.55
C GLY A 503 -29.62 5.46 -9.13
N LEU A 504 -29.23 5.27 -10.40
CA LEU A 504 -29.26 3.96 -11.08
C LEU A 504 -27.88 3.31 -11.24
N TYR A 505 -26.84 3.83 -10.59
CA TYR A 505 -25.47 3.31 -10.76
C TYR A 505 -25.38 1.85 -10.30
N GLY A 506 -24.79 0.99 -11.14
CA GLY A 506 -24.63 -0.45 -10.85
C GLY A 506 -25.90 -1.30 -11.01
N LEU A 507 -27.01 -0.72 -11.49
CA LEU A 507 -28.31 -1.41 -11.65
C LEU A 507 -28.22 -2.72 -12.45
N ILE A 508 -27.34 -2.75 -13.45
CA ILE A 508 -27.16 -3.90 -14.35
C ILE A 508 -25.92 -4.75 -14.05
N ASP A 509 -25.22 -4.47 -12.94
CA ASP A 509 -24.00 -5.18 -12.58
C ASP A 509 -24.30 -6.64 -12.23
N GLY A 510 -23.60 -7.55 -12.91
CA GLY A 510 -23.80 -8.99 -12.76
C GLY A 510 -25.05 -9.56 -13.44
N LEU A 511 -25.82 -8.76 -14.20
CA LEU A 511 -26.90 -9.28 -15.05
C LEU A 511 -26.35 -9.85 -16.37
N PRO A 512 -26.91 -10.97 -16.90
CA PRO A 512 -26.58 -11.48 -18.24
C PRO A 512 -26.77 -10.41 -19.33
N ARG A 513 -25.94 -10.43 -20.37
CA ARG A 513 -26.06 -9.53 -21.54
C ARG A 513 -27.42 -9.71 -22.23
N GLY A 514 -28.06 -8.63 -22.63
CA GLY A 514 -29.41 -8.58 -23.23
C GLY A 514 -30.54 -8.16 -22.27
N ARG A 515 -30.37 -8.35 -20.95
CA ARG A 515 -31.40 -7.98 -19.93
C ARG A 515 -31.60 -6.48 -19.73
N GLU A 516 -30.60 -5.67 -20.09
CA GLU A 516 -30.66 -4.21 -20.10
C GLU A 516 -31.78 -3.69 -20.99
N LEU A 517 -32.09 -4.38 -22.10
CA LEU A 517 -33.17 -3.97 -22.99
C LEU A 517 -34.53 -4.14 -22.31
N ALA A 518 -34.76 -5.24 -21.60
CA ALA A 518 -36.02 -5.46 -20.86
C ALA A 518 -36.22 -4.42 -19.74
N ILE A 519 -35.14 -4.07 -19.04
CA ILE A 519 -35.16 -3.00 -18.03
C ILE A 519 -35.47 -1.65 -18.72
N TYR A 520 -34.84 -1.37 -19.86
CA TYR A 520 -35.10 -0.15 -20.63
C TYR A 520 -36.53 -0.07 -21.13
N GLU A 521 -37.10 -1.15 -21.67
CA GLU A 521 -38.49 -1.17 -22.12
C GLU A 521 -39.47 -0.85 -20.99
N THR A 522 -39.17 -1.32 -19.77
CA THR A 522 -39.97 -1.02 -18.59
C THR A 522 -39.85 0.46 -18.19
N LEU A 523 -38.66 1.05 -18.34
CA LEU A 523 -38.39 2.46 -18.03
C LEU A 523 -38.82 3.42 -19.15
N ARG A 524 -38.96 2.95 -20.39
CA ARG A 524 -39.20 3.76 -21.59
C ARG A 524 -40.39 4.71 -21.45
N PRO A 525 -41.58 4.29 -20.97
CA PRO A 525 -42.72 5.21 -20.84
C PRO A 525 -42.47 6.38 -19.90
N TYR A 526 -41.69 6.16 -18.83
CA TYR A 526 -41.31 7.20 -17.88
C TYR A 526 -40.32 8.19 -18.50
N VAL A 527 -39.37 7.68 -19.29
CA VAL A 527 -38.43 8.51 -20.06
C VAL A 527 -39.20 9.37 -21.08
N GLU A 528 -40.12 8.79 -21.85
CA GLU A 528 -40.92 9.53 -22.82
C GLU A 528 -41.80 10.61 -22.16
N SER A 529 -42.39 10.31 -21.00
CA SER A 529 -43.17 11.28 -20.23
C SER A 529 -42.30 12.43 -19.71
N ALA A 530 -41.12 12.14 -19.16
CA ALA A 530 -40.18 13.17 -18.70
C ALA A 530 -39.69 14.06 -19.86
N VAL A 531 -39.37 13.46 -21.02
CA VAL A 531 -38.94 14.19 -22.21
C VAL A 531 -40.03 15.14 -22.74
N LYS A 532 -41.32 14.75 -22.67
CA LYS A 532 -42.44 15.66 -23.00
C LYS A 532 -42.47 16.91 -22.11
N ARG A 533 -42.03 16.78 -20.85
CA ARG A 533 -41.87 17.90 -19.90
C ARG A 533 -40.51 18.61 -20.03
N ARG A 534 -39.66 18.20 -20.98
CA ARG A 534 -38.28 18.66 -21.19
C ARG A 534 -37.33 18.34 -20.02
N GLU A 535 -37.59 17.26 -19.31
CA GLU A 535 -36.76 16.73 -18.23
C GLU A 535 -35.93 15.54 -18.74
N PHE A 536 -34.61 15.55 -18.56
CA PHE A 536 -33.70 14.56 -19.14
C PHE A 536 -32.90 13.74 -18.11
N ASP A 537 -33.03 14.03 -16.81
CA ASP A 537 -32.22 13.42 -15.75
C ASP A 537 -32.37 11.90 -15.70
N LEU A 538 -33.57 11.37 -15.93
CA LEU A 538 -33.80 9.93 -16.00
C LEU A 538 -33.06 9.28 -17.18
N ALA A 539 -33.05 9.92 -18.35
CA ALA A 539 -32.28 9.43 -19.50
C ALA A 539 -30.77 9.45 -19.23
N PHE A 540 -30.28 10.48 -18.52
CA PHE A 540 -28.87 10.56 -18.12
C PHE A 540 -28.49 9.49 -17.10
N ALA A 541 -29.34 9.24 -16.11
CA ALA A 541 -29.15 8.20 -15.11
C ALA A 541 -29.10 6.82 -15.77
N ILE A 542 -30.00 6.53 -16.71
CA ILE A 542 -30.03 5.27 -17.46
C ILE A 542 -28.77 5.11 -18.31
N ALA A 543 -28.39 6.12 -19.09
CA ALA A 543 -27.20 6.06 -19.93
C ALA A 543 -25.92 5.83 -19.11
N GLY A 544 -25.79 6.51 -17.97
CA GLY A 544 -24.68 6.31 -17.04
C GLY A 544 -24.67 4.92 -16.40
N ALA A 545 -25.83 4.42 -15.99
CA ALA A 545 -26.00 3.09 -15.39
C ALA A 545 -25.71 1.94 -16.37
N PHE A 546 -26.12 2.11 -17.63
CA PHE A 546 -26.00 1.06 -18.63
C PHE A 546 -24.61 1.04 -19.28
N GLY A 547 -23.95 2.20 -19.35
CA GLY A 547 -22.64 2.37 -19.95
C GLY A 547 -22.58 1.77 -21.36
N ARG A 548 -21.53 0.98 -21.64
CA ARG A 548 -21.31 0.36 -22.97
C ARG A 548 -22.47 -0.52 -23.45
N ARG A 549 -23.26 -1.08 -22.53
CA ARG A 549 -24.41 -1.93 -22.85
C ARG A 549 -25.60 -1.12 -23.38
N GLY A 550 -25.68 0.17 -23.04
CA GLY A 550 -26.72 1.08 -23.52
C GLY A 550 -26.45 1.68 -24.90
N TRP A 551 -25.22 1.56 -25.43
CA TRP A 551 -24.79 2.23 -26.67
C TRP A 551 -25.59 1.84 -27.93
N THR A 552 -26.25 0.67 -27.92
CA THR A 552 -27.07 0.17 -29.02
C THR A 552 -28.55 0.58 -28.91
N ILE A 553 -28.97 1.19 -27.81
CA ILE A 553 -30.36 1.61 -27.58
C ILE A 553 -30.62 2.90 -28.36
N VAL A 554 -31.13 2.75 -29.59
CA VAL A 554 -31.36 3.86 -30.54
C VAL A 554 -32.25 4.95 -29.93
N HIS A 555 -33.34 4.57 -29.28
CA HIS A 555 -34.28 5.51 -28.67
C HIS A 555 -33.63 6.37 -27.58
N LEU A 556 -32.80 5.77 -26.71
CA LEU A 556 -32.06 6.50 -25.67
C LEU A 556 -31.11 7.53 -26.29
N HIS A 557 -30.37 7.16 -27.34
CA HIS A 557 -29.45 8.07 -28.02
C HIS A 557 -30.15 9.19 -28.80
N ALA A 558 -31.38 8.98 -29.29
CA ALA A 558 -32.20 10.04 -29.89
C ALA A 558 -32.64 11.08 -28.84
N ILE A 559 -32.98 10.64 -27.63
CA ILE A 559 -33.30 11.53 -26.51
C ILE A 559 -32.06 12.31 -26.05
N LEU A 560 -30.91 11.64 -25.92
CA LEU A 560 -29.65 12.32 -25.58
C LEU A 560 -29.29 13.38 -26.63
N GLU A 561 -29.49 13.08 -27.92
CA GLU A 561 -29.31 14.06 -28.99
C GLU A 561 -30.24 15.27 -28.84
N GLN A 562 -31.52 15.06 -28.54
CA GLN A 562 -32.46 16.15 -28.28
C GLN A 562 -31.99 17.03 -27.11
N ALA A 563 -31.47 16.40 -26.04
CA ALA A 563 -30.98 17.08 -24.84
C ALA A 563 -29.72 17.93 -25.10
N VAL A 564 -28.87 17.56 -26.07
CA VAL A 564 -27.70 18.37 -26.50
C VAL A 564 -28.12 19.76 -27.00
N TRP A 565 -29.35 19.91 -27.49
CA TRP A 565 -29.89 21.17 -27.98
C TRP A 565 -30.88 21.82 -27.01
N SER A 566 -30.82 21.45 -25.73
CA SER A 566 -31.61 22.08 -24.67
C SER A 566 -31.18 23.54 -24.42
N ASN A 567 -32.07 24.32 -23.81
CA ASN A 567 -31.77 25.67 -23.33
C ASN A 567 -31.14 25.70 -21.92
N GLN A 568 -31.07 24.55 -21.24
CA GLN A 568 -30.49 24.43 -19.90
C GLN A 568 -29.02 23.99 -19.99
N GLU A 569 -28.12 24.80 -19.42
CA GLU A 569 -26.67 24.59 -19.46
C GLU A 569 -26.22 23.20 -18.95
N TYR A 570 -26.70 22.79 -17.77
CA TYR A 570 -26.40 21.47 -17.18
C TYR A 570 -26.80 20.32 -18.12
N THR A 571 -28.02 20.40 -18.68
CA THR A 571 -28.58 19.41 -19.58
C THR A 571 -27.74 19.25 -20.83
N VAL A 572 -27.28 20.35 -21.42
CA VAL A 572 -26.43 20.32 -22.62
C VAL A 572 -25.09 19.64 -22.35
N GLU A 573 -24.38 20.02 -21.27
CA GLU A 573 -23.08 19.43 -20.96
C GLU A 573 -23.18 17.94 -20.67
N ARG A 574 -24.17 17.55 -19.84
CA ARG A 574 -24.39 16.16 -19.47
C ARG A 574 -24.81 15.30 -20.66
N ALA A 575 -25.67 15.83 -21.53
CA ALA A 575 -26.06 15.17 -22.77
C ALA A 575 -24.88 14.99 -23.72
N ALA A 576 -24.06 16.04 -23.91
CA ALA A 576 -22.88 15.98 -24.77
C ALA A 576 -21.87 14.94 -24.26
N GLN A 577 -21.69 14.83 -22.93
CA GLN A 577 -20.86 13.79 -22.31
C GLN A 577 -21.32 12.39 -22.73
N LEU A 578 -22.58 12.06 -22.44
CA LEU A 578 -23.14 10.72 -22.65
C LEU A 578 -23.34 10.38 -24.13
N TRP A 579 -23.67 11.37 -24.97
CA TRP A 579 -23.90 11.16 -26.40
C TRP A 579 -22.59 10.99 -27.20
N LEU A 580 -21.48 11.58 -26.75
CA LEU A 580 -20.16 11.42 -27.37
C LEU A 580 -19.36 10.23 -26.83
N GLU A 581 -19.81 9.55 -25.78
CA GLU A 581 -19.16 8.35 -25.24
C GLU A 581 -18.96 7.22 -26.27
N PRO A 582 -19.97 6.81 -27.07
CA PRO A 582 -19.82 5.75 -28.07
C PRO A 582 -18.75 6.09 -29.12
N THR A 583 -17.66 5.31 -29.14
CA THR A 583 -16.46 5.63 -29.93
C THR A 583 -16.68 5.58 -31.43
N ALA A 584 -17.56 4.69 -31.93
CA ALA A 584 -17.81 4.51 -33.36
C ALA A 584 -18.47 5.74 -34.02
N THR A 585 -19.38 6.41 -33.31
CA THR A 585 -20.15 7.56 -33.84
C THR A 585 -19.64 8.91 -33.34
N ARG A 586 -18.66 8.92 -32.41
CA ARG A 586 -18.14 10.15 -31.77
C ARG A 586 -17.69 11.18 -32.78
N SER A 587 -16.89 10.79 -33.76
CA SER A 587 -16.30 11.71 -34.75
C SER A 587 -17.36 12.40 -35.61
N GLU A 588 -18.36 11.64 -36.07
CA GLU A 588 -19.49 12.16 -36.86
C GLU A 588 -20.34 13.11 -36.02
N ARG A 589 -20.74 12.69 -34.81
CA ARG A 589 -21.54 13.49 -33.87
C ARG A 589 -20.83 14.80 -33.50
N THR A 590 -19.51 14.76 -33.33
CA THR A 590 -18.70 15.98 -33.04
C THR A 590 -18.75 16.97 -34.21
N ALA A 591 -18.60 16.50 -35.46
CA ALA A 591 -18.78 17.36 -36.64
C ALA A 591 -20.18 17.95 -36.70
N ARG A 592 -21.22 17.15 -36.44
CA ARG A 592 -22.60 17.62 -36.43
C ARG A 592 -22.84 18.71 -35.39
N ILE A 593 -22.28 18.58 -34.20
CA ILE A 593 -22.38 19.60 -33.13
C ILE A 593 -21.72 20.90 -33.58
N ILE A 594 -20.44 20.85 -33.97
CA ILE A 594 -19.67 22.06 -34.33
C ILE A 594 -20.18 22.72 -35.61
N GLY A 595 -20.59 21.92 -36.61
CA GLY A 595 -21.17 22.43 -37.85
C GLY A 595 -22.50 23.16 -37.64
N ARG A 596 -23.25 22.82 -36.58
CA ARG A 596 -24.49 23.52 -36.21
C ARG A 596 -24.21 24.76 -35.34
N ASP A 597 -23.35 24.64 -34.33
CA ASP A 597 -22.97 25.76 -33.47
C ASP A 597 -21.57 25.58 -32.88
N VAL A 598 -20.61 26.37 -33.36
CA VAL A 598 -19.23 26.40 -32.87
C VAL A 598 -19.18 26.73 -31.36
N GLY A 599 -20.13 27.51 -30.85
CA GLY A 599 -20.26 27.85 -29.43
C GLY A 599 -20.39 26.64 -28.51
N MET A 600 -20.84 25.49 -29.02
CA MET A 600 -20.94 24.24 -28.26
C MET A 600 -19.60 23.71 -27.76
N ALA A 601 -18.47 24.15 -28.36
CA ALA A 601 -17.15 23.85 -27.83
C ALA A 601 -16.91 24.41 -26.42
N ARG A 602 -17.79 25.29 -25.88
CA ARG A 602 -17.76 25.76 -24.49
C ARG A 602 -17.93 24.64 -23.43
N TRP A 603 -18.46 23.48 -23.83
CA TRP A 603 -18.72 22.32 -22.96
C TRP A 603 -17.55 21.33 -23.01
N GLN A 604 -17.10 20.82 -21.86
CA GLN A 604 -15.86 20.02 -21.78
C GLN A 604 -15.88 18.78 -22.68
N PRO A 605 -16.98 18.01 -22.80
CA PRO A 605 -17.01 16.84 -23.68
C PRO A 605 -16.77 17.17 -25.16
N VAL A 606 -17.34 18.28 -25.65
CA VAL A 606 -17.18 18.73 -27.04
C VAL A 606 -15.76 19.25 -27.28
N TRP A 607 -15.22 20.03 -26.35
CA TRP A 607 -13.83 20.49 -26.38
C TRP A 607 -12.84 19.34 -26.43
N ASN A 608 -12.97 18.34 -25.57
CA ASN A 608 -12.13 17.14 -25.61
C ASN A 608 -12.26 16.41 -26.95
N ALA A 609 -13.48 16.30 -27.49
CA ALA A 609 -13.72 15.66 -28.79
C ALA A 609 -12.99 16.37 -29.95
N VAL A 610 -13.05 17.70 -29.99
CA VAL A 610 -12.38 18.53 -31.00
C VAL A 610 -10.86 18.51 -30.82
N THR A 611 -10.38 18.70 -29.59
CA THR A 611 -8.95 18.81 -29.30
C THR A 611 -8.18 17.50 -29.42
N GLU A 612 -8.82 16.35 -29.18
CA GLU A 612 -8.14 15.06 -29.20
C GLU A 612 -8.41 14.22 -30.47
N TYR A 613 -9.59 14.34 -31.09
CA TYR A 613 -10.03 13.43 -32.15
C TYR A 613 -10.33 14.16 -33.47
N ARG A 614 -11.07 15.27 -33.43
CA ARG A 614 -11.45 16.09 -34.60
C ARG A 614 -10.65 17.38 -34.69
N THR A 615 -9.32 17.22 -34.78
CA THR A 615 -8.37 18.35 -34.80
C THR A 615 -8.52 19.24 -36.04
N ASP A 616 -9.19 18.76 -37.08
CA ASP A 616 -9.59 19.55 -38.25
C ASP A 616 -10.59 20.66 -37.90
N LEU A 617 -11.40 20.46 -36.85
CA LEU A 617 -12.39 21.44 -36.39
C LEU A 617 -11.79 22.46 -35.40
N LEU A 618 -10.49 22.40 -35.09
CA LEU A 618 -9.87 23.33 -34.15
C LEU A 618 -9.77 24.74 -34.71
N ASP A 619 -9.41 24.90 -35.97
CA ASP A 619 -9.25 26.22 -36.60
C ASP A 619 -10.54 27.06 -36.51
N PRO A 620 -11.73 26.56 -36.92
CA PRO A 620 -12.97 27.32 -36.75
C PRO A 620 -13.37 27.54 -35.28
N VAL A 621 -13.04 26.60 -34.38
CA VAL A 621 -13.32 26.75 -32.94
C VAL A 621 -12.44 27.84 -32.30
N LEU A 622 -11.15 27.89 -32.65
CA LEU A 622 -10.20 28.87 -32.12
C LEU A 622 -10.31 30.25 -32.81
N ALA A 623 -10.98 30.32 -33.97
CA ALA A 623 -11.30 31.58 -34.65
C ALA A 623 -12.41 32.37 -33.91
N GLU A 624 -13.28 31.69 -33.16
CA GLU A 624 -14.46 32.26 -32.48
C GLU A 624 -14.35 32.18 -30.93
N PRO A 625 -13.28 32.71 -30.31
CA PRO A 625 -13.01 32.54 -28.87
C PRO A 625 -14.12 33.11 -27.98
N ASP A 626 -14.76 34.19 -28.42
CA ASP A 626 -15.85 34.86 -27.69
C ASP A 626 -17.12 34.01 -27.64
N ARG A 627 -17.41 33.23 -28.69
CA ARG A 627 -18.57 32.33 -28.72
C ARG A 627 -18.40 31.13 -27.80
N ILE A 628 -17.19 30.55 -27.76
CA ILE A 628 -16.90 29.38 -26.92
C ILE A 628 -16.64 29.77 -25.45
N ARG A 629 -16.34 31.04 -25.17
CA ARG A 629 -16.15 31.61 -23.82
C ARG A 629 -15.14 30.85 -22.95
N ARG A 630 -14.22 30.08 -23.54
CA ARG A 630 -13.24 29.29 -22.75
C ARG A 630 -12.13 30.18 -22.21
N PHE A 631 -11.66 31.12 -23.02
CA PHE A 631 -10.53 32.01 -22.73
C PHE A 631 -10.92 33.30 -21.99
N THR A 632 -12.19 33.45 -21.62
CA THR A 632 -12.72 34.64 -20.91
C THR A 632 -13.34 34.29 -19.55
N ARG A 633 -13.33 33.00 -19.17
CA ARG A 633 -13.83 32.52 -17.87
C ARG A 633 -12.78 32.69 -16.78
N ASN A 634 -13.24 32.89 -15.56
CA ASN A 634 -12.42 32.97 -14.35
C ASN A 634 -11.82 31.62 -13.88
N HIS A 635 -11.86 30.58 -14.72
CA HIS A 635 -11.29 29.26 -14.47
C HIS A 635 -10.66 28.70 -15.76
N PRO A 636 -9.67 27.80 -15.68
CA PRO A 636 -8.83 27.39 -16.80
C PRO A 636 -9.50 26.38 -17.74
N ALA A 637 -10.66 26.74 -18.30
CA ALA A 637 -11.40 25.92 -19.26
C ALA A 637 -10.64 25.68 -20.57
N TRP A 638 -9.57 26.44 -20.86
CA TRP A 638 -8.77 26.27 -22.08
C TRP A 638 -7.81 25.07 -22.03
N GLN A 639 -7.55 24.47 -20.86
CA GLN A 639 -6.53 23.43 -20.71
C GLN A 639 -6.80 22.20 -21.60
N VAL A 640 -5.71 21.62 -22.11
CA VAL A 640 -5.69 20.40 -22.93
C VAL A 640 -4.50 19.53 -22.51
N SER A 641 -4.57 18.23 -22.80
CA SER A 641 -3.47 17.32 -22.48
C SER A 641 -2.27 17.52 -23.41
N ASP A 642 -1.05 17.26 -22.93
CA ASP A 642 0.15 17.24 -23.79
C ASP A 642 0.02 16.27 -24.97
N ALA A 643 -0.75 15.19 -24.77
CA ALA A 643 -1.05 14.23 -25.82
C ALA A 643 -1.91 14.83 -26.93
N ALA A 644 -2.85 15.71 -26.60
CA ALA A 644 -3.63 16.48 -27.56
C ALA A 644 -2.75 17.50 -28.28
N LEU A 645 -1.96 18.31 -27.55
CA LEU A 645 -1.08 19.32 -28.13
C LEU A 645 -0.11 18.73 -29.17
N ARG A 646 0.45 17.55 -28.93
CA ARG A 646 1.33 16.86 -29.89
C ARG A 646 0.64 16.50 -31.22
N ARG A 647 -0.69 16.50 -31.28
CA ARG A 647 -1.49 16.18 -32.47
C ARG A 647 -1.84 17.43 -33.28
N TRP A 648 -1.65 18.64 -32.77
CA TRP A 648 -2.10 19.86 -33.46
C TRP A 648 -1.09 20.37 -34.49
N LEU A 649 -1.56 21.25 -35.38
CA LEU A 649 -0.73 21.93 -36.37
C LEU A 649 -0.02 23.17 -35.76
N PRO A 650 1.09 23.65 -36.34
CA PRO A 650 1.82 24.81 -35.80
C PRO A 650 0.98 26.09 -35.76
N ARG A 651 0.09 26.28 -36.74
CA ARG A 651 -0.86 27.41 -36.75
C ARG A 651 -1.85 27.34 -35.58
N GLN A 652 -2.28 26.12 -35.22
CA GLN A 652 -3.18 25.88 -34.09
C GLN A 652 -2.45 26.11 -32.76
N HIS A 653 -1.16 25.72 -32.65
CA HIS A 653 -0.32 26.06 -31.49
C HIS A 653 -0.17 27.57 -31.32
N ARG A 654 0.14 28.30 -32.40
CA ARG A 654 0.25 29.77 -32.39
C ARG A 654 -1.05 30.42 -31.94
N ARG A 655 -2.16 30.07 -32.59
CA ARG A 655 -3.48 30.64 -32.25
C ARG A 655 -3.89 30.31 -30.82
N TYR A 656 -3.65 29.08 -30.36
CA TYR A 656 -3.92 28.70 -28.98
C TYR A 656 -3.05 29.46 -27.99
N ALA A 657 -1.75 29.62 -28.27
CA ALA A 657 -0.84 30.40 -27.43
C ALA A 657 -1.25 31.87 -27.35
N GLU A 658 -1.66 32.50 -28.46
CA GLU A 658 -2.21 33.86 -28.47
C GLU A 658 -3.42 33.99 -27.52
N LEU A 659 -4.37 33.05 -27.61
CA LEU A 659 -5.59 33.07 -26.79
C LEU A 659 -5.30 32.82 -25.30
N VAL A 660 -4.39 31.90 -24.98
CA VAL A 660 -3.96 31.65 -23.60
C VAL A 660 -3.16 32.83 -23.04
N ALA A 661 -2.30 33.46 -23.84
CA ALA A 661 -1.56 34.67 -23.45
C ALA A 661 -2.51 35.85 -23.23
N ALA A 662 -3.55 36.00 -24.04
CA ALA A 662 -4.61 36.99 -23.82
C ALA A 662 -5.33 36.75 -22.49
N ALA A 663 -5.64 35.50 -22.15
CA ALA A 663 -6.22 35.15 -20.85
C ALA A 663 -5.28 35.46 -19.67
N ALA A 664 -3.97 35.21 -19.82
CA ALA A 664 -2.97 35.57 -18.82
C ALA A 664 -2.86 37.10 -18.60
N ASN A 665 -3.09 37.89 -19.64
CA ASN A 665 -3.06 39.36 -19.61
C ASN A 665 -4.40 40.01 -19.23
N ASP A 666 -5.49 39.26 -19.13
CA ASP A 666 -6.80 39.80 -18.76
C ASP A 666 -6.86 40.11 -17.26
N SER A 667 -6.77 41.39 -16.91
CA SER A 667 -6.82 41.87 -15.52
C SER A 667 -8.16 41.62 -14.83
N ARG A 668 -9.23 41.27 -15.57
CA ARG A 668 -10.52 40.88 -15.00
C ARG A 668 -10.52 39.45 -14.47
N MET A 669 -9.53 38.62 -14.85
CA MET A 669 -9.40 37.26 -14.35
C MET A 669 -8.70 37.22 -12.99
N PRO A 670 -9.07 36.27 -12.11
CA PRO A 670 -8.31 36.01 -10.89
C PRO A 670 -6.85 35.65 -11.19
N GLU A 671 -5.92 36.11 -10.34
CA GLU A 671 -4.48 35.87 -10.55
C GLU A 671 -4.11 34.40 -10.71
N TRP A 672 -4.75 33.49 -9.95
CA TRP A 672 -4.48 32.05 -10.04
C TRP A 672 -4.83 31.47 -11.42
N ALA A 673 -5.90 31.96 -12.06
CA ALA A 673 -6.31 31.52 -13.40
C ALA A 673 -5.35 32.07 -14.46
N ARG A 674 -4.90 33.32 -14.30
CA ARG A 674 -3.86 33.93 -15.12
C ARG A 674 -2.53 33.18 -15.00
N ALA A 675 -2.15 32.76 -13.79
CA ALA A 675 -0.96 31.94 -13.55
C ALA A 675 -1.09 30.56 -14.20
N ALA A 676 -2.26 29.91 -14.11
CA ALA A 676 -2.53 28.66 -14.82
C ALA A 676 -2.44 28.80 -16.34
N ALA A 677 -2.84 29.96 -16.91
CA ALA A 677 -2.63 30.28 -18.31
C ALA A 677 -1.13 30.33 -18.65
N VAL A 678 -0.32 31.06 -17.87
CA VAL A 678 1.14 31.12 -18.04
C VAL A 678 1.78 29.73 -17.96
N SER A 679 1.39 28.88 -16.99
CA SER A 679 1.89 27.50 -16.90
C SER A 679 1.52 26.65 -18.12
N THR A 680 0.34 26.88 -18.70
CA THR A 680 -0.11 26.19 -19.92
C THR A 680 0.75 26.56 -21.12
N LEU A 681 1.16 27.82 -21.24
CA LEU A 681 2.00 28.29 -22.36
C LEU A 681 3.30 27.50 -22.48
N GLY A 682 3.96 27.17 -21.36
CA GLY A 682 5.21 26.41 -21.37
C GLY A 682 5.11 25.01 -21.99
N HIS A 683 3.92 24.40 -22.01
CA HIS A 683 3.68 23.07 -22.57
C HIS A 683 3.37 23.10 -24.07
N ILE A 684 3.16 24.28 -24.67
CA ILE A 684 2.79 24.40 -26.08
C ILE A 684 4.04 24.19 -26.96
N PRO A 685 4.06 23.15 -27.82
CA PRO A 685 5.21 22.88 -28.66
C PRO A 685 5.56 24.03 -29.60
N GLY A 686 6.87 24.29 -29.80
CA GLY A 686 7.40 25.28 -30.75
C GLY A 686 7.31 26.73 -30.27
N VAL A 687 6.19 27.15 -29.67
CA VAL A 687 5.93 28.54 -29.29
C VAL A 687 6.03 28.83 -27.78
N GLY A 688 6.03 27.78 -26.94
CA GLY A 688 5.85 27.94 -25.49
C GLY A 688 6.89 28.81 -24.79
N ARG A 689 8.17 28.74 -25.19
CA ARG A 689 9.23 29.59 -24.60
C ARG A 689 8.99 31.07 -24.88
N ALA A 690 8.80 31.43 -26.15
CA ALA A 690 8.54 32.80 -26.57
C ALA A 690 7.23 33.34 -25.96
N ALA A 691 6.22 32.48 -25.78
CA ALA A 691 4.96 32.86 -25.16
C ALA A 691 5.06 33.11 -23.64
N VAL A 692 5.97 32.41 -22.93
CA VAL A 692 6.20 32.56 -21.49
C VAL A 692 7.11 33.75 -21.16
N GLU A 693 8.05 34.08 -22.06
CA GLU A 693 9.10 35.08 -21.84
C GLU A 693 8.59 36.46 -21.36
N PRO A 694 7.49 37.04 -21.91
CA PRO A 694 6.96 38.31 -21.42
C PRO A 694 6.53 38.30 -19.94
N PHE A 695 6.23 37.13 -19.38
CA PHE A 695 5.79 37.00 -17.98
C PHE A 695 6.95 36.87 -16.99
N LEU A 696 8.19 36.65 -17.46
CA LEU A 696 9.38 36.55 -16.60
C LEU A 696 9.75 37.87 -15.90
N THR A 697 9.28 39.00 -16.43
CA THR A 697 9.46 40.33 -15.84
C THR A 697 8.13 40.93 -15.38
N SER A 698 7.11 40.10 -15.14
CA SER A 698 5.81 40.59 -14.66
C SER A 698 5.91 41.10 -13.22
N ASP A 699 5.31 42.26 -12.94
CA ASP A 699 5.17 42.79 -11.58
C ASP A 699 4.29 41.89 -10.70
N ALA A 700 3.40 41.08 -11.30
CA ALA A 700 2.57 40.11 -10.60
C ALA A 700 3.42 38.89 -10.22
N VAL A 701 3.74 38.78 -8.92
CA VAL A 701 4.57 37.72 -8.35
C VAL A 701 4.16 36.32 -8.83
N LEU A 702 2.86 36.03 -8.81
CA LEU A 702 2.31 34.72 -9.18
C LEU A 702 2.53 34.39 -10.66
N LEU A 703 2.44 35.38 -11.56
CA LEU A 703 2.67 35.16 -13.00
C LEU A 703 4.13 34.94 -13.30
N GLN A 704 5.01 35.71 -12.67
CA GLN A 704 6.45 35.54 -12.81
C GLN A 704 6.90 34.16 -12.30
N GLU A 705 6.39 33.70 -11.17
CA GLU A 705 6.68 32.35 -10.66
C GLU A 705 6.11 31.26 -11.57
N ALA A 706 4.89 31.41 -12.07
CA ALA A 706 4.31 30.49 -13.03
C ALA A 706 5.15 30.41 -14.32
N ALA A 707 5.71 31.54 -14.78
CA ALA A 707 6.59 31.61 -15.93
C ALA A 707 7.91 30.85 -15.70
N LEU A 708 8.57 31.09 -14.55
CA LEU A 708 9.79 30.37 -14.17
C LEU A 708 9.56 28.86 -14.09
N ALA A 709 8.45 28.42 -13.50
CA ALA A 709 8.08 27.01 -13.46
C ALA A 709 7.84 26.43 -14.87
N ALA A 710 7.18 27.19 -15.75
CA ALA A 710 6.81 26.78 -17.09
C ALA A 710 8.01 26.57 -18.02
N LEU A 711 9.12 27.31 -17.82
CA LEU A 711 10.33 27.20 -18.64
C LEU A 711 10.88 25.78 -18.72
N ALA A 712 10.84 25.01 -17.62
CA ALA A 712 11.33 23.64 -17.56
C ALA A 712 10.46 22.61 -18.33
N TRP A 713 9.28 23.04 -18.81
CA TRP A 713 8.35 22.22 -19.59
C TRP A 713 8.37 22.53 -21.09
N THR A 714 9.12 23.55 -21.50
CA THR A 714 9.33 23.89 -22.92
C THR A 714 10.08 22.78 -23.65
N ASN A 715 10.10 22.83 -24.99
CA ASN A 715 10.77 21.82 -25.82
C ASN A 715 12.30 21.76 -25.62
N ARG A 716 12.92 22.81 -25.07
CA ARG A 716 14.38 22.94 -24.87
C ARG A 716 14.74 23.27 -23.41
N PRO A 717 14.42 22.36 -22.48
CA PRO A 717 14.64 22.59 -21.05
C PRO A 717 16.12 22.75 -20.68
N GLU A 718 17.04 22.17 -21.45
CA GLU A 718 18.48 22.29 -21.27
C GLU A 718 18.99 23.73 -21.41
N GLN A 719 18.33 24.55 -22.23
CA GLN A 719 18.74 25.93 -22.50
C GLN A 719 18.30 26.91 -21.41
N VAL A 720 17.34 26.54 -20.56
CA VAL A 720 16.77 27.42 -19.53
C VAL A 720 17.48 27.29 -18.18
N LEU A 721 18.30 26.25 -17.98
CA LEU A 721 18.95 25.97 -16.70
C LEU A 721 19.75 27.19 -16.17
N PRO A 722 20.65 27.84 -16.94
CA PRO A 722 21.38 29.00 -16.44
C PRO A 722 20.48 30.19 -16.06
N ALA A 723 19.34 30.35 -16.74
CA ALA A 723 18.37 31.40 -16.42
C ALA A 723 17.67 31.14 -15.09
N LEU A 724 17.33 29.88 -14.81
CA LEU A 724 16.72 29.48 -13.55
C LEU A 724 17.70 29.60 -12.38
N LEU A 725 18.97 29.23 -12.57
CA LEU A 725 20.00 29.28 -11.51
C LEU A 725 20.36 30.71 -11.08
N ARG A 726 20.18 31.72 -11.96
CA ARG A 726 20.39 33.15 -11.61
C ARG A 726 19.50 33.63 -10.46
N HIS A 727 18.36 33.00 -10.24
CA HIS A 727 17.45 33.32 -9.15
C HIS A 727 17.85 32.69 -7.80
N GLY A 728 19.00 32.01 -7.71
CA GLY A 728 19.41 31.29 -6.50
C GLY A 728 19.56 32.15 -5.24
N GLY A 729 19.81 33.46 -5.39
CA GLY A 729 19.93 34.42 -4.29
C GLY A 729 18.65 35.19 -3.92
N ASP A 730 17.62 35.18 -4.77
CA ASP A 730 16.42 35.99 -4.59
C ASP A 730 15.21 35.16 -4.10
N ASP A 731 14.05 35.81 -3.94
CA ASP A 731 12.81 35.17 -3.48
C ASP A 731 12.21 34.17 -4.49
N ARG A 732 12.61 34.24 -5.75
CA ARG A 732 12.14 33.35 -6.83
C ARG A 732 12.89 32.02 -6.86
N ALA A 733 13.97 31.90 -6.10
CA ALA A 733 14.67 30.63 -5.86
C ALA A 733 13.72 29.46 -5.54
N ARG A 734 12.66 29.73 -4.76
CA ARG A 734 11.69 28.71 -4.31
C ARG A 734 10.90 28.02 -5.44
N VAL A 735 10.86 28.63 -6.62
CA VAL A 735 10.24 28.03 -7.83
C VAL A 735 11.31 27.71 -8.87
N ALA A 736 12.26 28.62 -9.07
CA ALA A 736 13.30 28.48 -10.09
C ALA A 736 14.21 27.26 -9.85
N LEU A 737 14.59 26.96 -8.59
CA LEU A 737 15.45 25.80 -8.30
C LEU A 737 14.72 24.47 -8.49
N TYR A 738 13.43 24.40 -8.16
CA TYR A 738 12.63 23.20 -8.45
C TYR A 738 12.44 23.00 -9.95
N ALA A 739 12.25 24.09 -10.72
CA ALA A 739 12.25 24.01 -12.17
C ALA A 739 13.63 23.59 -12.73
N ALA A 740 14.72 24.09 -12.14
CA ALA A 740 16.09 23.74 -12.49
C ALA A 740 16.39 22.24 -12.30
N THR A 741 15.80 21.62 -11.27
CA THR A 741 15.88 20.16 -11.04
C THR A 741 15.44 19.38 -12.27
N ARG A 742 14.31 19.76 -12.87
CA ARG A 742 13.84 19.13 -14.12
C ARG A 742 14.76 19.46 -15.28
N ALA A 743 15.12 20.73 -15.47
CA ALA A 743 15.96 21.19 -16.58
C ALA A 743 17.33 20.48 -16.60
N ALA A 744 17.96 20.31 -15.44
CA ALA A 744 19.25 19.65 -15.29
C ALA A 744 19.25 18.19 -15.80
N ARG A 745 18.11 17.48 -15.77
CA ARG A 745 18.00 16.11 -16.31
C ARG A 745 18.15 16.04 -17.83
N PHE A 746 18.00 17.17 -18.52
CA PHE A 746 18.15 17.30 -19.97
C PHE A 746 19.50 17.93 -20.37
N VAL A 747 20.28 18.42 -19.41
CA VAL A 747 21.62 18.96 -19.66
C VAL A 747 22.64 17.82 -19.70
N ARG A 748 23.64 17.98 -20.58
CA ARG A 748 24.76 17.04 -20.69
C ARG A 748 25.55 17.02 -19.38
N PRO A 749 25.84 15.85 -18.81
CA PRO A 749 26.52 15.74 -17.53
C PRO A 749 27.87 16.47 -17.45
N SER A 750 28.65 16.46 -18.53
CA SER A 750 29.94 17.16 -18.64
C SER A 750 29.85 18.68 -18.35
N LEU A 751 28.66 19.28 -18.50
CA LEU A 751 28.43 20.71 -18.27
C LEU A 751 27.86 21.02 -16.89
N LEU A 752 27.38 20.01 -16.16
CA LEU A 752 26.60 20.23 -14.94
C LEU A 752 27.44 20.83 -13.81
N ALA A 753 28.66 20.32 -13.58
CA ALA A 753 29.54 20.80 -12.51
C ALA A 753 29.80 22.31 -12.64
N GLU A 754 30.28 22.76 -13.80
CA GLU A 754 30.49 24.18 -14.09
C GLU A 754 29.21 25.01 -14.05
N THR A 755 28.07 24.46 -14.50
CA THR A 755 26.79 25.19 -14.50
C THR A 755 26.28 25.43 -13.07
N PHE A 756 26.49 24.48 -12.15
CA PHE A 756 26.06 24.59 -10.76
C PHE A 756 27.08 25.28 -9.84
N ARG A 757 28.37 25.32 -10.24
CA ARG A 757 29.45 25.94 -9.45
C ARG A 757 29.08 27.35 -8.95
N PRO A 758 28.58 28.30 -9.77
CA PRO A 758 28.21 29.64 -9.29
C PRO A 758 27.13 29.64 -8.19
N VAL A 759 26.22 28.65 -8.19
CA VAL A 759 25.19 28.54 -7.14
C VAL A 759 25.80 28.01 -5.86
N LEU A 760 26.71 27.05 -5.94
CA LEU A 760 27.33 26.42 -4.77
C LEU A 760 28.32 27.32 -4.03
N VAL A 761 29.22 27.98 -4.77
CA VAL A 761 30.29 28.79 -4.18
C VAL A 761 30.02 30.30 -4.21
N GLY A 762 29.08 30.76 -5.03
CA GLY A 762 28.85 32.19 -5.24
C GLY A 762 28.26 32.92 -4.03
N GLU A 763 28.71 34.15 -3.79
CA GLU A 763 28.21 35.03 -2.74
C GLU A 763 26.73 35.42 -2.95
N GLY A 764 26.00 35.67 -1.87
CA GLY A 764 24.60 36.11 -1.92
C GLY A 764 23.57 35.03 -2.32
N VAL A 765 23.99 33.78 -2.55
CA VAL A 765 23.08 32.66 -2.86
C VAL A 765 22.43 32.09 -1.58
N LYS A 766 21.13 31.80 -1.62
CA LYS A 766 20.40 31.24 -0.47
C LYS A 766 20.89 29.84 -0.10
N VAL A 767 20.93 29.55 1.20
CA VAL A 767 21.27 28.23 1.76
C VAL A 767 20.43 27.11 1.15
N THR A 768 19.12 27.33 0.97
CA THR A 768 18.21 26.34 0.35
C THR A 768 18.60 26.00 -1.08
N SER A 769 19.03 27.01 -1.87
CA SER A 769 19.47 26.83 -3.26
C SER A 769 20.77 26.05 -3.33
N ARG A 770 21.74 26.37 -2.45
CA ARG A 770 23.02 25.64 -2.34
C ARG A 770 22.81 24.16 -1.99
N LYS A 771 21.92 23.87 -1.02
CA LYS A 771 21.58 22.49 -0.62
C LYS A 771 21.03 21.68 -1.80
N GLU A 772 20.14 22.28 -2.57
CA GLU A 772 19.51 21.59 -3.70
C GLU A 772 20.47 21.39 -4.86
N ALA A 773 21.32 22.39 -5.16
CA ALA A 773 22.40 22.25 -6.14
C ALA A 773 23.37 21.11 -5.78
N ALA A 774 23.75 21.00 -4.50
CA ALA A 774 24.62 19.93 -4.03
C ALA A 774 24.00 18.54 -4.25
N ARG A 775 22.73 18.36 -3.87
CA ARG A 775 22.00 17.10 -4.08
C ARG A 775 21.91 16.73 -5.55
N LEU A 776 21.55 17.68 -6.41
CA LEU A 776 21.38 17.43 -7.84
C LEU A 776 22.68 17.03 -8.52
N LEU A 777 23.82 17.65 -8.16
CA LEU A 777 25.11 17.26 -8.72
C LEU A 777 25.47 15.81 -8.38
N GLY A 778 25.22 15.36 -7.15
CA GLY A 778 25.45 13.96 -6.79
C GLY A 778 24.43 13.00 -7.38
N GLU A 779 23.14 13.33 -7.39
CA GLU A 779 22.09 12.49 -7.98
C GLU A 779 22.32 12.28 -9.49
N LEU A 780 22.68 13.36 -10.20
CA LEU A 780 22.99 13.30 -11.64
C LEU A 780 24.38 12.74 -11.93
N ARG A 781 25.22 12.59 -10.88
CA ARG A 781 26.59 12.09 -10.90
C ARG A 781 27.43 12.87 -11.91
N ALA A 782 27.38 14.20 -11.82
CA ALA A 782 28.11 15.06 -12.74
C ALA A 782 29.63 14.78 -12.64
N PRO A 783 30.35 14.57 -13.76
CA PRO A 783 31.80 14.54 -13.75
C PRO A 783 32.36 15.82 -13.09
N GLY A 784 33.32 15.68 -12.17
CA GLY A 784 33.86 16.81 -11.39
C GLY A 784 33.00 17.23 -10.18
N ALA A 785 31.90 16.54 -9.87
CA ALA A 785 31.03 16.91 -8.75
C ALA A 785 31.77 16.97 -7.40
N SER A 786 32.63 15.99 -7.07
CA SER A 786 33.33 16.00 -5.78
C SER A 786 34.31 17.15 -5.61
N GLU A 787 34.94 17.61 -6.70
CA GLU A 787 35.83 18.77 -6.65
C GLU A 787 35.03 20.04 -6.30
N VAL A 788 33.91 20.27 -6.99
CA VAL A 788 33.03 21.43 -6.74
C VAL A 788 32.38 21.35 -5.35
N LEU A 789 32.01 20.16 -4.89
CA LEU A 789 31.42 19.95 -3.55
C LEU A 789 32.46 20.15 -2.43
N THR A 790 33.71 19.74 -2.67
CA THR A 790 34.83 19.97 -1.72
C THR A 790 35.18 21.45 -1.65
N GLU A 791 35.22 22.15 -2.79
CA GLU A 791 35.38 23.60 -2.83
C GLU A 791 34.26 24.31 -2.04
N ALA A 792 33.01 23.89 -2.26
CA ALA A 792 31.85 24.46 -1.56
C ALA A 792 31.83 24.16 -0.06
N TRP A 793 32.57 23.16 0.43
CA TRP A 793 32.54 22.74 1.84
C TRP A 793 33.19 23.77 2.78
N ALA A 794 34.32 24.36 2.39
CA ALA A 794 35.17 25.16 3.30
C ALA A 794 34.41 26.29 4.02
N ASP A 795 33.65 27.09 3.27
CA ASP A 795 32.91 28.26 3.78
C ASP A 795 31.37 28.04 3.81
N ALA A 796 30.92 26.78 3.73
CA ALA A 796 29.49 26.47 3.69
C ALA A 796 28.79 26.61 5.05
N HIS A 797 27.55 27.10 5.01
CA HIS A 797 26.61 27.02 6.13
C HIS A 797 26.36 25.56 6.53
N ARG A 798 26.15 25.29 7.83
CA ARG A 798 25.96 23.94 8.41
C ARG A 798 24.97 23.04 7.65
N ASP A 799 23.86 23.61 7.17
CA ASP A 799 22.84 22.84 6.44
C ASP A 799 23.27 22.50 4.99
N VAL A 800 24.14 23.32 4.40
CA VAL A 800 24.76 23.02 3.09
C VAL A 800 25.80 21.92 3.28
N LYS A 801 26.65 22.01 4.30
CA LYS A 801 27.57 20.93 4.69
C LYS A 801 26.83 19.62 4.91
N ALA A 802 25.74 19.61 5.67
CA ALA A 802 24.90 18.42 5.84
C ALA A 802 24.34 17.86 4.52
N ALA A 803 23.95 18.71 3.57
CA ALA A 803 23.55 18.28 2.24
C ALA A 803 24.70 17.70 1.42
N ILE A 804 25.91 18.28 1.50
CA ILE A 804 27.13 17.76 0.87
C ILE A 804 27.49 16.39 1.48
N THR A 805 27.48 16.25 2.81
CA THR A 805 27.69 14.98 3.52
C THR A 805 26.70 13.91 3.06
N SER A 806 25.42 14.26 2.94
CA SER A 806 24.38 13.35 2.44
C SER A 806 24.65 12.93 0.99
N THR A 807 25.12 13.87 0.17
CA THR A 807 25.40 13.63 -1.25
C THR A 807 26.61 12.72 -1.41
N ALA A 808 27.69 13.00 -0.68
CA ALA A 808 28.90 12.19 -0.66
C ALA A 808 28.62 10.76 -0.17
N SER A 809 27.86 10.60 0.91
CA SER A 809 27.54 9.29 1.49
C SER A 809 26.58 8.45 0.64
N GLN A 810 25.70 9.08 -0.14
CA GLN A 810 24.72 8.38 -0.97
C GLN A 810 25.26 8.04 -2.35
N TYR A 811 25.98 8.96 -2.98
CA TYR A 811 26.29 8.87 -4.40
C TYR A 811 27.77 8.73 -4.70
N LEU A 812 28.67 9.24 -3.86
CA LEU A 812 30.07 9.48 -4.23
C LEU A 812 31.09 8.57 -3.52
N LEU A 813 30.68 7.54 -2.77
CA LEU A 813 31.58 6.65 -2.00
C LEU A 813 32.69 5.94 -2.80
N HIS A 814 32.55 5.82 -4.12
CA HIS A 814 33.60 5.34 -5.04
C HIS A 814 34.78 6.30 -5.20
N GLU A 815 34.64 7.57 -4.82
CA GLU A 815 35.68 8.58 -4.94
C GLU A 815 36.45 8.74 -3.63
N PRO A 816 37.79 8.59 -3.63
CA PRO A 816 38.60 8.71 -2.41
C PRO A 816 38.40 10.04 -1.66
N ALA A 817 38.26 11.16 -2.39
CA ALA A 817 38.04 12.49 -1.80
C ALA A 817 36.77 12.57 -0.94
N SER A 818 35.73 11.79 -1.28
CA SER A 818 34.49 11.77 -0.50
C SER A 818 34.70 11.21 0.90
N TRP A 819 35.62 10.26 1.09
CA TRP A 819 35.87 9.67 2.42
C TRP A 819 36.54 10.66 3.37
N ALA A 820 37.47 11.48 2.88
CA ALA A 820 38.07 12.54 3.68
C ALA A 820 36.99 13.53 4.17
N LEU A 821 36.07 13.92 3.28
CA LEU A 821 34.93 14.79 3.62
C LEU A 821 34.01 14.13 4.67
N LEU A 822 33.70 12.84 4.53
CA LEU A 822 32.85 12.13 5.50
C LEU A 822 33.52 12.00 6.87
N GLN A 823 34.84 11.82 6.93
CA GLN A 823 35.60 11.81 8.20
C GLN A 823 35.56 13.17 8.89
N GLU A 824 35.75 14.26 8.13
CA GLU A 824 35.62 15.62 8.67
C GLU A 824 34.18 15.89 9.16
N ALA A 825 33.18 15.43 8.40
CA ALA A 825 31.77 15.59 8.70
C ALA A 825 31.34 14.94 10.03
N VAL A 826 32.06 13.92 10.53
CA VAL A 826 31.83 13.33 11.86
C VAL A 826 31.99 14.39 12.96
N HIS A 827 32.97 15.28 12.82
CA HIS A 827 33.35 16.25 13.84
C HIS A 827 32.83 17.66 13.57
N ASP A 828 32.47 18.02 12.32
CA ASP A 828 32.01 19.36 11.93
C ASP A 828 30.80 19.88 12.72
N SER A 829 29.62 19.24 12.61
CA SER A 829 28.40 19.74 13.25
C SER A 829 27.38 18.64 13.59
N PRO A 830 26.42 18.89 14.50
CA PRO A 830 25.33 17.94 14.78
C PRO A 830 24.53 17.56 13.53
N ALA A 831 24.40 18.50 12.57
CA ALA A 831 23.64 18.29 11.35
C ALA A 831 24.33 17.30 10.41
N THR A 832 25.65 17.40 10.21
CA THR A 832 26.43 16.48 9.37
C THR A 832 26.49 15.09 9.99
N ALA A 833 26.72 15.00 11.30
CA ALA A 833 26.74 13.73 12.04
C ALA A 833 25.37 13.02 12.03
N THR A 834 24.27 13.78 12.16
CA THR A 834 22.91 13.24 12.04
C THR A 834 22.66 12.58 10.69
N VAL A 835 23.12 13.23 9.61
CA VAL A 835 23.01 12.68 8.24
C VAL A 835 23.77 11.36 8.10
N LEU A 836 24.96 11.25 8.71
CA LEU A 836 25.72 10.00 8.70
C LEU A 836 24.94 8.85 9.38
N ALA A 837 24.37 9.12 10.56
CA ALA A 837 23.65 8.13 11.38
C ALA A 837 22.32 7.64 10.76
N GLN A 838 21.73 8.38 9.83
CA GLN A 838 20.50 7.99 9.13
C GLN A 838 20.71 6.94 8.03
N ARG A 839 21.97 6.63 7.71
CA ARG A 839 22.31 5.70 6.63
C ARG A 839 22.10 4.25 7.08
N SER A 840 21.37 3.46 6.29
CA SER A 840 21.21 2.01 6.48
C SER A 840 22.32 1.24 5.77
N PRO A 841 22.85 0.11 6.25
CA PRO A 841 23.83 -0.69 5.49
C PRO A 841 23.25 -1.33 4.21
N SER A 842 21.93 -1.56 4.18
CA SER A 842 21.24 -2.28 3.09
C SER A 842 21.36 -1.59 1.72
N THR A 843 21.42 -0.26 1.70
CA THR A 843 21.54 0.48 0.43
C THR A 843 22.99 0.75 0.04
N MET A 844 23.98 0.10 0.68
CA MET A 844 25.43 0.31 0.50
C MET A 844 26.12 -0.95 -0.01
N ALA A 845 27.11 -0.78 -0.89
CA ALA A 845 27.98 -1.87 -1.33
C ALA A 845 28.72 -2.49 -0.13
N SER A 846 28.85 -3.81 -0.11
CA SER A 846 29.47 -4.58 0.97
C SER A 846 30.87 -4.07 1.34
N LYS A 847 31.69 -3.74 0.34
CA LYS A 847 33.05 -3.21 0.50
C LYS A 847 33.17 -1.94 1.33
N TYR A 848 32.11 -1.14 1.45
CA TYR A 848 32.12 0.12 2.20
C TYR A 848 31.52 0.00 3.61
N ARG A 849 30.83 -1.10 3.92
CA ARG A 849 30.00 -1.17 5.14
C ARG A 849 30.81 -1.12 6.42
N SER A 850 31.92 -1.85 6.49
CA SER A 850 32.81 -1.83 7.66
C SER A 850 33.38 -0.43 7.90
N HIS A 851 33.91 0.20 6.84
CA HIS A 851 34.53 1.52 6.95
C HIS A 851 33.51 2.62 7.29
N TYR A 852 32.28 2.51 6.77
CA TYR A 852 31.22 3.44 7.14
C TYR A 852 30.74 3.25 8.58
N ALA A 853 30.74 2.01 9.10
CA ALA A 853 30.44 1.74 10.50
C ALA A 853 31.46 2.41 11.45
N ASP A 854 32.74 2.52 11.04
CA ASP A 854 33.75 3.27 11.81
C ASP A 854 33.35 4.74 12.00
N LEU A 855 32.77 5.38 10.97
CA LEU A 855 32.26 6.76 11.07
C LEU A 855 31.14 6.85 12.11
N LEU A 856 30.23 5.88 12.12
CA LEU A 856 29.12 5.87 13.08
C LEU A 856 29.61 5.65 14.50
N ILE A 857 30.61 4.78 14.70
CA ILE A 857 31.27 4.60 15.99
C ILE A 857 31.92 5.92 16.42
N ALA A 858 32.62 6.61 15.53
CA ALA A 858 33.21 7.91 15.83
C ALA A 858 32.16 8.98 16.19
N VAL A 859 30.97 8.95 15.57
CA VAL A 859 29.83 9.82 15.93
C VAL A 859 29.37 9.58 17.37
N THR A 860 29.52 8.37 17.94
CA THR A 860 29.14 8.13 19.34
C THR A 860 30.02 8.85 20.36
N ASN A 861 31.21 9.33 19.97
CA ASN A 861 32.10 10.12 20.83
C ASN A 861 31.74 11.61 20.90
N ARG A 862 30.67 12.04 20.23
CA ARG A 862 30.19 13.43 20.28
C ARG A 862 29.54 13.77 21.62
N SER A 863 29.50 15.06 21.95
CA SER A 863 28.91 15.55 23.19
C SER A 863 27.38 15.71 23.12
N GLU A 864 26.79 15.82 21.93
CA GLU A 864 25.36 16.08 21.74
C GLU A 864 24.50 14.80 21.84
N PRO A 865 23.67 14.61 22.90
CA PRO A 865 22.99 13.34 23.15
C PRO A 865 22.01 12.92 22.05
N GLU A 866 21.34 13.88 21.42
CA GLU A 866 20.38 13.61 20.32
C GLU A 866 21.05 12.95 19.11
N VAL A 867 22.30 13.34 18.81
CA VAL A 867 23.07 12.76 17.70
C VAL A 867 23.62 11.39 18.09
N VAL A 868 24.17 11.27 19.29
CA VAL A 868 24.71 10.02 19.83
C VAL A 868 23.63 8.94 19.88
N ARG A 869 22.40 9.29 20.31
CA ARG A 869 21.25 8.39 20.30
C ARG A 869 20.97 7.81 18.91
N LEU A 870 20.98 8.64 17.86
CA LEU A 870 20.76 8.16 16.50
C LEU A 870 21.86 7.20 16.05
N ALA A 871 23.13 7.52 16.34
CA ALA A 871 24.25 6.63 16.04
C ALA A 871 24.13 5.29 16.79
N LEU A 872 23.85 5.32 18.10
CA LEU A 872 23.65 4.13 18.92
C LEU A 872 22.52 3.25 18.38
N LEU A 873 21.32 3.80 18.17
CA LEU A 873 20.18 3.03 17.67
C LEU A 873 20.42 2.46 16.26
N SER A 874 21.27 3.10 15.45
CA SER A 874 21.65 2.56 14.15
C SER A 874 22.55 1.33 14.25
N MET A 875 23.33 1.17 15.34
CA MET A 875 24.31 0.08 15.49
C MET A 875 23.72 -1.31 15.40
N ARG A 876 22.43 -1.50 15.73
CA ARG A 876 21.74 -2.78 15.53
C ARG A 876 21.80 -3.30 14.09
N PHE A 877 21.91 -2.40 13.11
CA PHE A 877 22.05 -2.76 11.71
C PHE A 877 23.52 -2.93 11.28
N TRP A 878 24.44 -2.21 11.94
CA TRP A 878 25.85 -2.11 11.55
C TRP A 878 26.78 -3.11 12.26
N ALA A 879 26.41 -3.62 13.44
CA ALA A 879 27.28 -4.45 14.29
C ALA A 879 27.83 -5.68 13.58
N ARG A 880 27.07 -6.30 12.66
CA ARG A 880 27.53 -7.45 11.88
C ARG A 880 28.65 -7.13 10.89
N PHE A 881 28.74 -5.87 10.44
CA PHE A 881 29.78 -5.41 9.51
C PHE A 881 30.99 -4.84 10.25
N ASN A 882 30.81 -4.44 11.52
CA ASN A 882 31.88 -4.00 12.39
C ASN A 882 31.56 -4.40 13.85
N PRO A 883 32.14 -5.52 14.34
CA PRO A 883 31.91 -6.02 15.70
C PRO A 883 32.25 -5.01 16.81
N ALA A 884 33.08 -4.00 16.54
CA ALA A 884 33.42 -2.96 17.53
C ALA A 884 32.20 -2.15 18.00
N ALA A 885 31.07 -2.19 17.28
CA ALA A 885 29.82 -1.56 17.71
C ALA A 885 29.26 -2.17 19.01
N VAL A 886 29.51 -3.46 19.27
CA VAL A 886 29.03 -4.18 20.46
C VAL A 886 29.64 -3.63 21.76
N PRO A 887 30.97 -3.57 21.93
CA PRO A 887 31.59 -2.98 23.12
C PRO A 887 31.30 -1.47 23.25
N VAL A 888 31.09 -0.74 22.15
CA VAL A 888 30.64 0.66 22.21
C VAL A 888 29.26 0.75 22.88
N CYS A 889 28.28 -0.06 22.47
CA CYS A 889 26.97 -0.07 23.12
C CYS A 889 27.06 -0.48 24.59
N ALA A 890 27.90 -1.48 24.91
CA ALA A 890 28.16 -1.92 26.27
C ALA A 890 28.73 -0.80 27.16
N ALA A 891 29.68 -0.03 26.65
CA ALA A 891 30.29 1.09 27.39
C ALA A 891 29.25 2.14 27.83
N PHE A 892 28.28 2.48 26.98
CA PHE A 892 27.19 3.39 27.33
C PHE A 892 26.30 2.84 28.46
N ILE A 893 26.11 1.53 28.52
CA ILE A 893 25.32 0.86 29.56
C ILE A 893 26.10 0.84 30.89
N THR A 894 27.41 0.59 30.85
CA THR A 894 28.23 0.41 32.06
C THR A 894 28.80 1.71 32.62
N ASP A 895 28.92 2.77 31.80
CA ASP A 895 29.41 4.07 32.26
C ASP A 895 28.34 4.83 33.06
N LEU A 896 28.43 4.72 34.38
CA LEU A 896 27.55 5.41 35.32
C LEU A 896 27.76 6.93 35.34
N SER A 897 28.75 7.51 34.66
CA SER A 897 28.85 8.97 34.54
C SER A 897 27.75 9.55 33.63
N ILE A 898 27.24 8.76 32.69
CA ILE A 898 26.20 9.16 31.73
C ILE A 898 24.84 9.32 32.44
N ARG A 899 24.26 10.52 32.39
CA ARG A 899 22.99 10.84 33.07
C ARG A 899 21.78 10.99 32.14
N ASN A 900 21.99 11.12 30.83
CA ASN A 900 20.92 11.24 29.84
C ASN A 900 20.43 9.85 29.36
N SER A 901 19.49 9.80 28.43
CA SER A 901 18.86 8.54 27.97
C SER A 901 19.74 7.64 27.09
N THR A 902 20.94 8.06 26.68
CA THR A 902 21.75 7.28 25.72
C THR A 902 22.19 5.92 26.26
N TRP A 903 22.31 5.75 27.59
CA TRP A 903 22.52 4.43 28.18
C TRP A 903 21.35 3.47 27.91
N SER A 904 20.11 3.99 27.86
CA SER A 904 18.90 3.21 27.55
C SER A 904 18.80 2.89 26.05
N ASP A 905 19.27 3.79 25.19
CA ASP A 905 19.41 3.52 23.75
C ASP A 905 20.48 2.43 23.49
N GLY A 906 21.62 2.48 24.20
CA GLY A 906 22.63 1.43 24.18
C GLY A 906 22.10 0.09 24.70
N THR A 907 21.32 0.11 25.79
CA THR A 907 20.60 -1.04 26.35
C THR A 907 19.71 -1.72 25.31
N SER A 908 18.86 -0.94 24.65
CA SER A 908 17.92 -1.44 23.64
C SER A 908 18.65 -1.98 22.41
N THR A 909 19.74 -1.32 22.01
CA THR A 909 20.53 -1.72 20.84
C THR A 909 21.29 -3.01 21.09
N LEU A 910 22.02 -3.14 22.21
CA LEU A 910 22.76 -4.35 22.54
C LEU A 910 21.82 -5.56 22.71
N ALA A 911 20.66 -5.37 23.34
CA ALA A 911 19.64 -6.41 23.44
C ALA A 911 19.11 -6.87 22.07
N THR A 912 18.90 -5.93 21.14
CA THR A 912 18.48 -6.24 19.77
C THR A 912 19.57 -6.99 19.00
N ILE A 913 20.84 -6.59 19.14
CA ILE A 913 21.96 -7.30 18.51
C ILE A 913 22.06 -8.72 19.06
N ALA A 914 21.95 -8.90 20.39
CA ALA A 914 22.01 -10.21 21.02
C ALA A 914 20.86 -11.14 20.60
N ALA A 915 19.66 -10.61 20.41
CA ALA A 915 18.51 -11.39 19.93
C ALA A 915 18.60 -11.74 18.43
N ALA A 916 19.30 -10.92 17.64
CA ALA A 916 19.47 -11.13 16.20
C ALA A 916 20.66 -12.05 15.87
N THR A 917 21.76 -11.93 16.63
CA THR A 917 23.04 -12.61 16.39
C THR A 917 23.72 -12.91 17.74
N PRO A 918 23.26 -13.94 18.48
CA PRO A 918 23.79 -14.28 19.80
C PRO A 918 25.30 -14.47 19.81
N GLU A 919 25.87 -15.15 18.80
CA GLU A 919 27.32 -15.40 18.70
C GLU A 919 28.18 -14.13 18.67
N LEU A 920 27.63 -13.00 18.23
CA LEU A 920 28.35 -11.73 18.13
C LEU A 920 28.36 -10.94 19.45
N ALA A 921 27.29 -11.05 20.24
CA ALA A 921 27.06 -10.12 21.36
C ALA A 921 26.91 -10.79 22.72
N LEU A 922 26.73 -12.11 22.81
CA LEU A 922 26.43 -12.77 24.08
C LEU A 922 27.55 -12.62 25.11
N ASP A 923 28.82 -12.76 24.73
CA ASP A 923 29.95 -12.58 25.64
C ASP A 923 29.99 -11.16 26.24
N GLU A 924 29.67 -10.15 25.43
CA GLU A 924 29.58 -8.77 25.88
C GLU A 924 28.35 -8.54 26.78
N VAL A 925 27.21 -9.14 26.45
CA VAL A 925 26.01 -9.10 27.30
C VAL A 925 26.32 -9.66 28.70
N LEU A 926 26.99 -10.81 28.78
CA LEU A 926 27.41 -11.42 30.04
C LEU A 926 28.39 -10.50 30.79
N SER A 927 29.33 -9.88 30.06
CA SER A 927 30.29 -8.93 30.64
C SER A 927 29.63 -7.67 31.22
N VAL A 928 28.65 -7.10 30.51
CA VAL A 928 27.83 -5.96 30.99
C VAL A 928 27.08 -6.33 32.27
N VAL A 929 26.44 -7.50 32.29
CA VAL A 929 25.69 -7.97 33.47
C VAL A 929 26.63 -8.16 34.66
N ARG A 930 27.75 -8.87 34.49
CA ARG A 930 28.78 -9.03 35.53
C ARG A 930 29.30 -7.70 36.05
N LEU A 931 29.55 -6.75 35.15
CA LEU A 931 30.06 -5.43 35.53
C LEU A 931 29.02 -4.61 36.28
N LEU A 932 27.76 -4.59 35.85
CA LEU A 932 26.68 -3.89 36.58
C LEU A 932 26.45 -4.48 37.97
N VAL A 933 26.47 -5.81 38.11
CA VAL A 933 26.41 -6.49 39.42
C VAL A 933 27.60 -6.06 40.29
N ARG A 934 28.81 -6.03 39.73
CA ARG A 934 30.01 -5.57 40.46
C ARG A 934 29.94 -4.08 40.84
N LEU A 935 29.41 -3.22 39.97
CA LEU A 935 29.30 -1.78 40.24
C LEU A 935 28.28 -1.50 41.35
N GLU A 936 27.23 -2.31 41.45
CA GLU A 936 26.21 -2.19 42.50
C GLU A 936 26.75 -2.49 43.90
N THR A 937 27.85 -3.24 44.02
CA THR A 937 28.51 -3.52 45.31
C THR A 937 29.45 -2.41 45.78
N ASN A 938 29.65 -1.35 44.97
CA ASN A 938 30.49 -0.21 45.35
C ASN A 938 29.87 0.54 46.56
N PRO A 939 30.58 0.69 47.69
CA PRO A 939 30.06 1.39 48.88
C PRO A 939 29.65 2.84 48.63
N ASN A 940 30.24 3.49 47.62
CA ASN A 940 29.98 4.89 47.27
C ASN A 940 28.90 5.05 46.19
N ILE A 941 28.17 3.99 45.84
CA ILE A 941 27.09 4.10 44.86
C ILE A 941 25.97 5.00 45.40
N PRO A 942 25.42 5.94 44.58
CA PRO A 942 24.26 6.73 45.00
C PRO A 942 23.11 5.83 45.46
N ASN A 943 22.60 6.08 46.66
CA ASN A 943 21.54 5.30 47.29
C ASN A 943 20.55 6.27 47.93
N ALA A 944 19.37 6.38 47.32
CA ALA A 944 18.30 7.32 47.65
C ALA A 944 18.73 8.81 47.72
N THR A 945 19.59 9.28 46.81
CA THR A 945 19.88 10.72 46.68
C THR A 945 18.77 11.42 45.86
N PRO A 946 18.55 12.74 46.03
CA PRO A 946 17.44 13.45 45.37
C PRO A 946 17.43 13.36 43.84
N ASP A 947 18.60 13.25 43.24
CA ASP A 947 18.81 13.20 41.79
C ASP A 947 19.25 11.81 41.29
N ARG A 948 19.50 10.83 42.19
CA ARG A 948 20.10 9.56 41.82
C ARG A 948 19.91 8.42 42.83
N ASP A 949 19.54 7.24 42.35
CA ASP A 949 19.34 6.07 43.21
C ASP A 949 19.72 4.76 42.51
N ARG A 950 20.61 3.96 43.11
CA ARG A 950 21.09 2.65 42.65
C ARG A 950 21.20 2.54 41.11
N PRO A 951 21.99 3.40 40.44
CA PRO A 951 22.00 3.48 38.99
C PRO A 951 22.42 2.17 38.30
N ALA A 952 23.35 1.39 38.88
CA ALA A 952 23.76 0.12 38.30
C ALA A 952 22.61 -0.90 38.31
N ARG A 953 21.88 -1.02 39.43
CA ARG A 953 20.65 -1.83 39.53
C ARG A 953 19.55 -1.41 38.56
N GLN A 954 19.30 -0.11 38.40
CA GLN A 954 18.29 0.38 37.45
C GLN A 954 18.64 0.00 36.01
N ARG A 955 19.90 0.19 35.61
CA ARG A 955 20.37 -0.17 34.27
C ARG A 955 20.34 -1.68 34.03
N LEU A 956 20.71 -2.50 35.01
CA LEU A 956 20.61 -3.96 34.91
C LEU A 956 19.15 -4.41 34.70
N THR A 957 18.23 -3.84 35.47
CA THR A 957 16.79 -4.14 35.35
C THR A 957 16.26 -3.74 33.97
N ALA A 958 16.58 -2.53 33.51
CA ALA A 958 16.21 -2.08 32.17
C ALA A 958 16.80 -2.95 31.06
N PHE A 959 18.05 -3.42 31.23
CA PHE A 959 18.70 -4.30 30.26
C PHE A 959 18.05 -5.66 30.16
N ILE A 960 17.67 -6.26 31.28
CA ILE A 960 16.95 -7.54 31.30
C ILE A 960 15.54 -7.40 30.72
N ASN A 961 14.86 -6.27 30.97
CA ASN A 961 13.59 -5.95 30.30
C ASN A 961 13.76 -5.88 28.78
N SER A 962 14.77 -5.17 28.28
CA SER A 962 15.04 -5.07 26.85
C SER A 962 15.44 -6.42 26.22
N LEU A 963 16.26 -7.22 26.91
CA LEU A 963 16.63 -8.57 26.46
C LEU A 963 15.40 -9.47 26.34
N THR A 964 14.61 -9.61 27.41
CA THR A 964 13.43 -10.48 27.39
C THR A 964 12.38 -10.03 26.37
N ALA A 965 12.21 -8.71 26.15
CA ALA A 965 11.39 -8.20 25.08
C ALA A 965 11.92 -8.56 23.68
N ALA A 966 13.23 -8.38 23.43
CA ALA A 966 13.85 -8.67 22.14
C ALA A 966 13.80 -10.18 21.78
N PHE A 967 13.96 -11.05 22.78
CA PHE A 967 13.84 -12.51 22.61
C PHE A 967 12.39 -13.02 22.63
N GLY A 968 11.41 -12.17 22.93
CA GLY A 968 10.01 -12.57 23.14
C GLY A 968 9.38 -13.31 21.96
N MET A 969 9.72 -12.93 20.73
CA MET A 969 9.23 -13.55 19.49
C MET A 969 10.18 -14.59 18.88
N LYS A 970 11.37 -14.79 19.46
CA LYS A 970 12.40 -15.67 18.92
C LYS A 970 12.11 -17.15 19.13
N SER A 971 12.82 -18.01 18.39
CA SER A 971 12.75 -19.48 18.54
C SER A 971 13.07 -19.93 19.96
N THR A 972 12.55 -21.10 20.37
CA THR A 972 12.80 -21.67 21.70
C THR A 972 14.29 -21.89 21.95
N GLU A 973 15.05 -22.27 20.91
CA GLU A 973 16.50 -22.44 20.91
C GLU A 973 17.21 -21.11 21.16
N ALA A 974 16.88 -20.04 20.42
CA ALA A 974 17.49 -18.73 20.61
C ALA A 974 17.23 -18.18 22.03
N ARG A 975 16.03 -18.39 22.58
CA ARG A 975 15.70 -17.99 23.96
C ARG A 975 16.55 -18.69 25.02
N GLN A 976 17.22 -19.80 24.72
CA GLN A 976 18.12 -20.45 25.68
C GLN A 976 19.33 -19.59 26.04
N ALA A 977 19.71 -18.61 25.20
CA ALA A 977 20.73 -17.63 25.53
C ALA A 977 20.40 -16.84 26.81
N LEU A 978 19.12 -16.61 27.12
CA LEU A 978 18.69 -15.93 28.34
C LEU A 978 19.05 -16.69 29.62
N ARG A 979 19.23 -18.02 29.57
CA ARG A 979 19.67 -18.81 30.73
C ARG A 979 21.10 -18.50 31.13
N LEU A 980 21.98 -18.35 30.14
CA LEU A 980 23.37 -17.97 30.36
C LEU A 980 23.45 -16.61 31.07
N VAL A 981 22.56 -15.68 30.71
CA VAL A 981 22.43 -14.40 31.41
C VAL A 981 21.88 -14.57 32.83
N ALA A 982 20.94 -15.49 33.03
CA ALA A 982 20.35 -15.77 34.34
C ALA A 982 21.38 -16.34 35.35
N ASP A 983 22.39 -17.05 34.86
CA ASP A 983 23.48 -17.62 35.68
C ASP A 983 24.45 -16.55 36.20
N GLU A 984 24.43 -15.33 35.64
CA GLU A 984 25.23 -14.20 36.09
C GLU A 984 24.55 -13.37 37.21
N VAL A 985 23.24 -13.54 37.41
CA VAL A 985 22.43 -12.78 38.39
C VAL A 985 21.90 -13.69 39.50
N THR A 986 22.81 -14.44 40.13
CA THR A 986 22.47 -15.45 41.15
C THR A 986 22.25 -14.90 42.55
N ALA A 987 22.75 -13.70 42.84
CA ALA A 987 22.64 -13.11 44.18
C ALA A 987 21.16 -12.89 44.55
N PRO A 988 20.76 -13.12 45.83
CA PRO A 988 19.35 -13.09 46.25
C PRO A 988 18.61 -11.81 45.87
N GLU A 989 19.28 -10.67 45.91
CA GLU A 989 18.75 -9.34 45.59
C GLU A 989 18.35 -9.16 44.11
N TYR A 990 18.77 -10.03 43.19
CA TYR A 990 18.42 -9.99 41.75
C TYR A 990 17.44 -11.09 41.34
N VAL A 991 16.76 -11.72 42.30
CA VAL A 991 15.83 -12.83 42.02
C VAL A 991 14.76 -12.47 40.98
N HIS A 992 14.24 -11.24 41.00
CA HIS A 992 13.25 -10.76 40.01
C HIS A 992 13.80 -10.83 38.58
N CYS A 993 14.98 -10.24 38.38
CA CYS A 993 15.70 -10.26 37.12
C CYS A 993 15.98 -11.70 36.64
N ARG A 994 16.43 -12.57 37.55
CA ARG A 994 16.69 -13.98 37.23
C ARG A 994 15.43 -14.74 36.83
N LEU A 995 14.33 -14.53 37.55
CA LEU A 995 13.03 -15.13 37.25
C LEU A 995 12.51 -14.72 35.88
N GLN A 996 12.58 -13.42 35.56
CA GLN A 996 12.16 -12.91 34.27
C GLN A 996 12.91 -13.58 33.11
N LEU A 997 14.23 -13.75 33.23
CA LEU A 997 15.05 -14.45 32.23
C LEU A 997 14.66 -15.93 32.10
N LEU A 998 14.55 -16.66 33.22
CA LEU A 998 14.23 -18.09 33.22
C LEU A 998 12.80 -18.37 32.71
N VAL A 999 11.81 -17.54 33.08
CA VAL A 999 10.42 -17.68 32.60
C VAL A 999 10.33 -17.45 31.08
N ASN A 1000 11.07 -16.47 30.55
CA ASN A 1000 11.11 -16.24 29.11
C ASN A 1000 11.91 -17.32 28.35
N ALA A 1001 12.78 -18.07 29.03
CA ALA A 1001 13.56 -19.18 28.48
C ALA A 1001 12.93 -20.58 28.70
N LEU A 1002 11.67 -20.66 29.17
CA LEU A 1002 10.99 -21.93 29.41
C LEU A 1002 10.89 -22.77 28.14
N ARG A 1003 11.11 -24.08 28.31
CA ARG A 1003 10.90 -25.11 27.28
C ARG A 1003 9.56 -25.80 27.56
N TRP A 1004 8.67 -25.80 26.58
CA TRP A 1004 7.33 -26.34 26.75
C TRP A 1004 7.33 -27.87 26.78
N GLU A 1005 8.31 -28.52 26.13
CA GLU A 1005 8.42 -29.98 26.04
C GLU A 1005 8.79 -30.65 27.37
N VAL A 1006 9.44 -29.90 28.27
CA VAL A 1006 9.90 -30.35 29.60
C VAL A 1006 9.41 -29.41 30.71
N LEU A 1007 8.22 -28.83 30.52
CA LEU A 1007 7.70 -27.73 31.34
C LEU A 1007 7.68 -28.06 32.85
N TYR A 1008 7.34 -29.29 33.22
CA TYR A 1008 7.33 -29.72 34.62
C TYR A 1008 8.70 -29.57 35.31
N ASP A 1009 9.76 -30.02 34.66
CA ASP A 1009 11.11 -29.99 35.22
C ASP A 1009 11.61 -28.55 35.34
N GLU A 1010 11.32 -27.73 34.33
CA GLU A 1010 11.63 -26.29 34.31
C GLU A 1010 10.93 -25.54 35.45
N LEU A 1011 9.64 -25.78 35.64
CA LEU A 1011 8.88 -25.16 36.73
C LEU A 1011 9.29 -25.69 38.10
N SER A 1012 9.69 -26.95 38.21
CA SER A 1012 10.19 -27.54 39.46
C SER A 1012 11.53 -26.93 39.89
N ALA A 1013 12.41 -26.64 38.93
CA ALA A 1013 13.66 -25.92 39.16
C ALA A 1013 13.38 -24.47 39.61
N LEU A 1014 12.45 -23.79 38.92
CA LEU A 1014 12.02 -22.43 39.27
C LEU A 1014 11.39 -22.36 40.66
N ALA A 1015 10.54 -23.32 41.02
CA ALA A 1015 9.95 -23.42 42.35
C ALA A 1015 11.00 -23.60 43.45
N SER A 1016 12.04 -24.38 43.18
CA SER A 1016 13.15 -24.59 44.12
C SER A 1016 14.01 -23.34 44.30
N LEU A 1017 14.14 -22.51 43.26
CA LEU A 1017 14.88 -21.24 43.33
C LEU A 1017 14.22 -20.21 44.26
N VAL A 1018 12.89 -20.20 44.35
CA VAL A 1018 12.12 -19.23 45.15
C VAL A 1018 11.51 -19.83 46.41
N ALA A 1019 11.91 -21.06 46.77
CA ALA A 1019 11.49 -21.72 48.00
C ALA A 1019 11.77 -20.81 49.21
N ASP A 1020 10.78 -20.71 50.11
CA ASP A 1020 10.83 -19.87 51.31
C ASP A 1020 11.02 -18.35 51.05
N ARG A 1021 10.72 -17.88 49.83
CA ARG A 1021 10.78 -16.45 49.44
C ARG A 1021 9.41 -15.97 48.91
N PRO A 1022 8.51 -15.49 49.79
CA PRO A 1022 7.13 -15.17 49.40
C PRO A 1022 7.00 -14.12 48.28
N VAL A 1023 7.77 -13.03 48.35
CA VAL A 1023 7.74 -11.96 47.32
C VAL A 1023 8.25 -12.47 45.96
N ALA A 1024 9.30 -13.28 45.96
CA ALA A 1024 9.84 -13.88 44.74
C ALA A 1024 8.90 -14.95 44.15
N THR A 1025 8.18 -15.66 45.02
CA THR A 1025 7.14 -16.61 44.61
C THR A 1025 5.98 -15.90 43.89
N PHE A 1026 5.51 -14.77 44.42
CA PHE A 1026 4.47 -13.97 43.78
C PHE A 1026 4.91 -13.48 42.38
N ASP A 1027 6.12 -12.95 42.29
CA ASP A 1027 6.69 -12.47 41.02
C ASP A 1027 6.86 -13.61 39.99
N ALA A 1028 7.35 -14.77 40.40
CA ALA A 1028 7.41 -15.97 39.56
C ALA A 1028 6.05 -16.35 38.96
N VAL A 1029 5.01 -16.33 39.79
CA VAL A 1029 3.63 -16.65 39.41
C VAL A 1029 3.07 -15.62 38.41
N ASP A 1030 3.30 -14.33 38.64
CA ASP A 1030 2.88 -13.24 37.75
C ASP A 1030 3.59 -13.30 36.39
N GLN A 1031 4.91 -13.48 36.38
CA GLN A 1031 5.71 -13.62 35.16
C GLN A 1031 5.25 -14.85 34.35
N LEU A 1032 5.02 -15.99 35.01
CA LEU A 1032 4.51 -17.20 34.36
C LEU A 1032 3.12 -16.96 33.75
N SER A 1033 2.22 -16.30 34.49
CA SER A 1033 0.87 -15.96 34.01
C SER A 1033 0.90 -15.09 32.74
N LYS A 1034 1.76 -14.07 32.73
CA LYS A 1034 2.02 -13.23 31.55
C LYS A 1034 2.59 -14.04 30.39
N ARG A 1035 3.55 -14.93 30.66
CA ARG A 1035 4.18 -15.79 29.65
C ARG A 1035 3.18 -16.76 29.02
N LEU A 1036 2.34 -17.41 29.82
CA LEU A 1036 1.27 -18.30 29.34
C LEU A 1036 0.31 -17.54 28.41
N SER A 1037 -0.12 -16.33 28.83
CA SER A 1037 -1.04 -15.48 28.07
C SER A 1037 -0.46 -15.03 26.72
N ASN A 1038 0.82 -14.67 26.70
CA ASN A 1038 1.51 -14.21 25.48
C ASN A 1038 1.96 -15.36 24.56
N SER A 1039 1.90 -16.61 25.02
CA SER A 1039 2.43 -17.78 24.29
C SER A 1039 1.35 -18.80 23.93
N HIS A 1040 0.10 -18.36 23.74
CA HIS A 1040 -1.04 -19.24 23.41
C HIS A 1040 -0.80 -20.15 22.19
N ALA A 1041 0.08 -19.79 21.27
CA ALA A 1041 0.38 -20.64 20.13
C ALA A 1041 1.24 -21.88 20.47
N TYR A 1042 1.99 -21.83 21.59
CA TYR A 1042 3.00 -22.83 21.95
C TYR A 1042 2.49 -23.98 22.80
N TRP A 1043 1.27 -23.86 23.32
CA TRP A 1043 0.67 -24.87 24.19
C TRP A 1043 -0.84 -24.94 23.97
N THR A 1044 -1.37 -26.14 24.15
CA THR A 1044 -2.80 -26.45 24.24
C THR A 1044 -3.17 -26.70 25.70
N PRO A 1045 -4.45 -26.57 26.09
CA PRO A 1045 -4.86 -26.93 27.45
C PRO A 1045 -4.39 -28.33 27.86
N ASP A 1046 -4.45 -29.32 26.97
CA ASP A 1046 -4.08 -30.70 27.30
C ASP A 1046 -2.58 -30.85 27.64
N ASP A 1047 -1.71 -30.06 27.00
CA ASP A 1047 -0.26 -30.06 27.28
C ASP A 1047 0.07 -29.63 28.71
N LEU A 1048 -0.83 -28.86 29.36
CA LEU A 1048 -0.60 -28.33 30.70
C LEU A 1048 -1.14 -29.23 31.81
N VAL A 1049 -1.94 -30.26 31.49
CA VAL A 1049 -2.61 -31.11 32.50
C VAL A 1049 -1.61 -31.85 33.38
N GLU A 1050 -0.66 -32.56 32.77
CA GLU A 1050 0.35 -33.35 33.51
C GLU A 1050 1.27 -32.46 34.36
N PRO A 1051 1.85 -31.36 33.83
CA PRO A 1051 2.72 -30.51 34.64
C PRO A 1051 1.99 -29.87 35.81
N ALA A 1052 0.76 -29.42 35.60
CA ALA A 1052 -0.03 -28.79 36.64
C ALA A 1052 -0.40 -29.79 37.75
N ALA A 1053 -0.82 -31.02 37.40
CA ALA A 1053 -1.17 -32.05 38.37
C ALA A 1053 0.04 -32.49 39.20
N ARG A 1054 1.20 -32.70 38.57
CA ARG A 1054 2.42 -33.10 39.29
C ARG A 1054 2.96 -32.01 40.20
N LEU A 1055 2.81 -30.73 39.84
CA LEU A 1055 3.17 -29.61 40.71
C LEU A 1055 2.22 -29.51 41.90
N ALA A 1056 0.90 -29.65 41.68
CA ALA A 1056 -0.11 -29.62 42.73
C ALA A 1056 0.03 -30.77 43.74
N ALA A 1057 0.55 -31.93 43.31
CA ALA A 1057 0.79 -33.07 44.20
C ALA A 1057 1.96 -32.84 45.19
N ARG A 1058 2.80 -31.81 44.98
CA ARG A 1058 3.90 -31.48 45.89
C ARG A 1058 3.40 -30.63 47.05
N SER A 1059 3.95 -30.84 48.24
CA SER A 1059 3.53 -30.18 49.48
C SER A 1059 4.07 -28.76 49.68
N ARG A 1060 4.86 -28.19 48.76
CA ARG A 1060 5.36 -26.81 48.89
C ARG A 1060 4.36 -25.81 48.31
N THR A 1061 4.13 -24.70 49.03
CA THR A 1061 3.24 -23.59 48.62
C THR A 1061 3.53 -23.08 47.21
N VAL A 1062 4.81 -22.89 46.86
CA VAL A 1062 5.24 -22.41 45.53
C VAL A 1062 4.83 -23.34 44.39
N ASP A 1063 5.00 -24.66 44.56
CA ASP A 1063 4.67 -25.64 43.51
C ASP A 1063 3.18 -25.54 43.17
N SER A 1064 2.33 -25.45 44.21
CA SER A 1064 0.88 -25.30 44.06
C SER A 1064 0.43 -23.96 43.48
N LEU A 1065 1.14 -22.85 43.76
CA LEU A 1065 0.84 -21.56 43.14
C LEU A 1065 1.22 -21.53 41.64
N LEU A 1066 2.32 -22.19 41.24
CA LEU A 1066 2.67 -22.35 39.83
C LEU A 1066 1.65 -23.27 39.12
N ALA A 1067 1.23 -24.35 39.78
CA ALA A 1067 0.15 -25.22 39.29
C ALA A 1067 -1.17 -24.44 39.09
N LEU A 1068 -1.48 -23.50 40.00
CA LEU A 1068 -2.64 -22.62 39.88
C LEU A 1068 -2.55 -21.71 38.64
N SER A 1069 -1.38 -21.15 38.31
CA SER A 1069 -1.18 -20.37 37.08
C SER A 1069 -1.46 -21.19 35.82
N LEU A 1070 -0.96 -22.43 35.75
CA LEU A 1070 -1.27 -23.35 34.64
C LEU A 1070 -2.76 -23.65 34.56
N THR A 1071 -3.38 -23.96 35.71
CA THR A 1071 -4.82 -24.23 35.84
C THR A 1071 -5.65 -23.02 35.39
N ALA A 1072 -5.25 -21.81 35.76
CA ALA A 1072 -5.94 -20.57 35.39
C ALA A 1072 -5.86 -20.27 33.89
N ALA A 1073 -4.70 -20.49 33.27
CA ALA A 1073 -4.50 -20.25 31.85
C ALA A 1073 -5.24 -21.30 31.00
N ALA A 1074 -5.03 -22.59 31.29
CA ALA A 1074 -5.67 -23.69 30.59
C ALA A 1074 -7.19 -23.71 30.81
N GLY A 1075 -7.64 -23.51 32.05
CA GLY A 1075 -9.06 -23.47 32.43
C GLY A 1075 -9.82 -22.37 31.71
N ARG A 1076 -9.28 -21.14 31.68
CA ARG A 1076 -9.90 -20.02 30.94
C ARG A 1076 -9.98 -20.30 29.44
N ARG A 1077 -8.93 -20.87 28.86
CA ARG A 1077 -8.88 -21.18 27.43
C ARG A 1077 -9.82 -22.32 27.04
N ALA A 1078 -9.89 -23.37 27.85
CA ALA A 1078 -10.71 -24.56 27.61
C ALA A 1078 -12.17 -24.40 28.06
N GLY A 1079 -12.57 -23.29 28.71
CA GLY A 1079 -13.94 -23.12 29.20
C GLY A 1079 -14.26 -23.90 30.48
N TRP A 1080 -13.26 -24.20 31.32
CA TRP A 1080 -13.37 -24.88 32.61
C TRP A 1080 -14.04 -26.28 32.56
N PRO A 1081 -13.49 -27.24 31.79
CA PRO A 1081 -13.90 -28.65 31.85
C PRO A 1081 -13.67 -29.25 33.24
N LEU A 1082 -14.25 -30.43 33.50
CA LEU A 1082 -14.20 -31.08 34.81
C LEU A 1082 -12.76 -31.26 35.33
N THR A 1083 -11.82 -31.67 34.47
CA THR A 1083 -10.40 -31.85 34.82
C THR A 1083 -9.83 -30.61 35.53
N TRP A 1084 -9.98 -29.43 34.93
CA TRP A 1084 -9.46 -28.18 35.50
C TRP A 1084 -10.24 -27.70 36.73
N ARG A 1085 -11.54 -28.02 36.81
CA ARG A 1085 -12.36 -27.69 37.99
C ARG A 1085 -12.02 -28.56 39.19
N THR A 1086 -11.80 -29.86 38.98
CA THR A 1086 -11.36 -30.79 40.03
C THR A 1086 -10.01 -30.33 40.58
N GLN A 1087 -9.05 -30.04 39.69
CA GLN A 1087 -7.75 -29.54 40.09
C GLN A 1087 -7.83 -28.20 40.84
N LEU A 1088 -8.67 -27.26 40.39
CA LEU A 1088 -8.89 -26.01 41.12
C LEU A 1088 -9.55 -26.26 42.49
N ALA A 1089 -10.48 -27.21 42.59
CA ALA A 1089 -11.11 -27.57 43.86
C ALA A 1089 -10.11 -28.18 44.84
N GLU A 1090 -9.17 -29.01 44.37
CA GLU A 1090 -8.05 -29.51 45.17
C GLU A 1090 -7.17 -28.36 45.68
N LEU A 1091 -6.81 -27.42 44.81
CA LEU A 1091 -6.01 -26.23 45.18
C LEU A 1091 -6.74 -25.32 46.18
N ARG A 1092 -8.07 -25.18 46.08
CA ARG A 1092 -8.89 -24.43 47.05
C ARG A 1092 -8.96 -25.08 48.43
N ASN A 1093 -8.74 -26.40 48.50
CA ASN A 1093 -8.70 -27.16 49.75
C ASN A 1093 -7.26 -27.45 50.21
N HIS A 1094 -6.25 -26.85 49.57
CA HIS A 1094 -4.84 -27.08 49.87
C HIS A 1094 -4.51 -26.70 51.33
N PRO A 1095 -3.61 -27.42 52.04
CA PRO A 1095 -3.29 -27.13 53.44
C PRO A 1095 -2.67 -25.74 53.68
N ALA A 1096 -1.93 -25.19 52.72
CA ALA A 1096 -1.36 -23.84 52.80
C ALA A 1096 -2.40 -22.74 52.54
N ALA A 1097 -2.51 -21.75 53.44
CA ALA A 1097 -3.51 -20.69 53.37
C ALA A 1097 -3.40 -19.80 52.13
N ASP A 1098 -2.17 -19.45 51.72
CA ASP A 1098 -1.93 -18.58 50.56
C ASP A 1098 -2.37 -19.22 49.23
N VAL A 1099 -2.17 -20.53 49.09
CA VAL A 1099 -2.65 -21.29 47.91
C VAL A 1099 -4.17 -21.26 47.87
N ARG A 1100 -4.84 -21.51 49.01
CA ARG A 1100 -6.30 -21.45 49.07
C ARG A 1100 -6.82 -20.06 48.70
N HIS A 1101 -6.21 -19.01 49.26
CA HIS A 1101 -6.61 -17.64 49.00
C HIS A 1101 -6.52 -17.31 47.50
N ALA A 1102 -5.36 -17.55 46.88
CA ALA A 1102 -5.18 -17.32 45.44
C ALA A 1102 -6.12 -18.18 44.58
N ALA A 1103 -6.37 -19.44 44.97
CA ALA A 1103 -7.27 -20.34 44.26
C ALA A 1103 -8.76 -19.96 44.42
N LEU A 1104 -9.13 -19.28 45.52
CA LEU A 1104 -10.47 -18.74 45.74
C LEU A 1104 -10.72 -17.49 44.90
N ASP A 1105 -9.71 -16.62 44.71
CA ASP A 1105 -9.79 -15.45 43.83
C ASP A 1105 -9.95 -15.82 42.35
N LEU A 1106 -9.51 -17.03 41.97
CA LEU A 1106 -9.71 -17.54 40.62
C LEU A 1106 -11.15 -18.01 40.43
N VAL A 1107 -11.93 -17.21 39.71
CA VAL A 1107 -13.35 -17.47 39.44
C VAL A 1107 -13.54 -18.24 38.13
N THR A 1108 -14.31 -19.34 38.18
CA THR A 1108 -14.66 -20.17 37.00
C THR A 1108 -16.00 -19.78 36.36
N ALA A 1109 -16.80 -19.00 37.08
CA ALA A 1109 -18.06 -18.39 36.64
C ALA A 1109 -18.34 -17.20 37.55
N SER A 1110 -18.58 -16.02 36.98
CA SER A 1110 -18.93 -14.82 37.75
C SER A 1110 -20.31 -14.97 38.40
N GLU A 1111 -20.45 -14.42 39.61
CA GLU A 1111 -21.75 -14.15 40.21
C GLU A 1111 -22.37 -12.96 39.46
N SER A 1112 -23.56 -13.17 38.88
CA SER A 1112 -24.30 -12.18 38.11
C SER A 1112 -25.24 -11.35 38.96
#